data_AF-A0AAU9VYJ1-F1
#
_entry.id   AF-A0AAU9VYJ1-F1
#
_cell.length_a   1.000
_cell.length_b   1.000
_cell.length_c   1.000
_cell.angle_alpha   90.00
_cell.angle_beta   90.00
_cell.angle_gamma   90.00
#
_symmetry.space_group_name_H-M   'P 1'
#
loop_
_entity.id
_entity.type
_entity.pdbx_description
1 polymer ?
#
loop_
_entity_poly.entity_id
_entity_poly.type
_entity_poly.pdbx_seq_one_letter_code
_entity_poly.pdbx_strand_id
1 'polypeptide(L)'
;MSSVGDLSVGLKLSAILRHNSEFIEELCLCLDRDTRVMRNWRHLASILDVDSDVITRLGQYGDFSPTIRLFDYLAASNPDLTIKELKDILLEIGRNDLISLLITRAGCTDTERVLDVITSPSDEAPSPTVSLLDEIALALDRTSLVLSNWYTLALKLGVSRKTCWTFERRSTENPTGRLFQHLATTCPQKTLLSLKEALDSIKRKDLVNFLHEEKLRDDMLLKDIITPGSELLERLALELNREDNPGVKNWTHLAWKMEVPADVRREFANVKQVRKSPTKEVLEWVAAHFPEKALSDVAKALDEIQRNDTIQIISKYFPNTVDSALQGLGRSFKDSLTMPDPTGQMFSTSFEREEQDSFPNKEVKEQSGHYGNLPDRIDLVGRNETCERIITALSSNMAVEIVAPPGYGKTSVVIEVAHRMIERKTYVAYVKPRGVTCVEDLASKIIETLGYVPGENTITEALSCISSLKRKSVVLIIENIDNLLHLEDQLSNDKYHQELKSENCCTQMWGKVTQGDFLTFLKYLGQSPNIQLVLTSRETYDFNASLPFELINLEPLNDNDSASMFSKCEDGLDDDLIKELVSVCGGIPLMICTVISILKGENPQKATQLSTTSPSCLARELLANEDRIAKSLEICFDRLSQENQKIILMLSTFPHRFTQEQFQAVFGSSVTADLQTCLNSLGHSNLLRFHRTNCQYSFHPFIRDFFSLKSDHMDAKSTFIRHYSDLAVKLCETFLSNDCKLAIDQYRSEKDNIREAMAWCGDDHPELDQTFREQCIDAFNEAAGFLAKVMRKQEFQSLFCKLAYQCRSHLHLYSACLTNIGMKIVLSCTCTPHICPRALYQAREMLTQAIDIQSRHMDVKDTTRAQCMSKFGFCYVREGRVDEGYEYLEIALKLRRDRVEKLNRIKDHVMLAACFNDVAASQMVQRKHMMAIQTRLSHVLPVYEENLGDHPFTATTLSSIGNSYHALGDYDNAIKYSSRSISIRRQLLGQHQETAKSLYDVGVAYSAKQDYETALHYLKKAVDYQEKVLDTQDELIHTHQAMSIVLCALGRNKEAEEEVNRAGECASKLDSWEAPLDKLRTQERDSE
;
A
#
# COMPACT_ATOMS: atom_id res chain seq x y z
N MET A 1 47.48 0.79 -47.57
CA MET A 1 47.62 0.72 -49.04
C MET A 1 46.74 -0.44 -49.50
N SER A 2 45.75 -0.34 -50.40
CA SER A 2 45.20 0.79 -51.19
C SER A 2 43.96 0.27 -51.95
N SER A 3 42.93 1.05 -52.29
CA SER A 3 42.65 2.47 -52.02
C SER A 3 41.20 2.85 -52.35
N VAL A 4 40.52 3.55 -51.45
CA VAL A 4 39.31 4.37 -51.69
C VAL A 4 39.57 5.66 -50.91
N GLY A 5 39.58 6.87 -51.47
CA GLY A 5 38.97 7.34 -52.71
C GLY A 5 37.91 8.36 -52.33
N ASP A 6 38.25 9.66 -52.42
CA ASP A 6 37.55 10.81 -51.84
C ASP A 6 36.02 10.69 -51.68
N LEU A 7 35.59 10.64 -50.42
CA LEU A 7 34.22 10.96 -49.97
C LEU A 7 34.27 11.81 -48.69
N SER A 8 35.12 12.85 -48.71
CA SER A 8 35.05 13.94 -47.74
C SER A 8 33.77 14.76 -47.98
N VAL A 9 33.06 15.08 -46.90
CA VAL A 9 31.74 15.77 -46.86
C VAL A 9 30.56 14.86 -47.26
N GLY A 10 29.70 14.56 -46.29
CA GLY A 10 28.39 13.94 -46.55
C GLY A 10 28.25 12.42 -46.32
N LEU A 11 29.03 11.82 -45.42
CA LEU A 11 28.79 10.42 -44.99
C LEU A 11 27.41 10.30 -44.30
N LYS A 12 26.41 9.82 -45.06
CA LYS A 12 25.05 9.57 -44.60
C LYS A 12 25.02 8.50 -43.50
N LEU A 13 24.21 8.72 -42.46
CA LEU A 13 24.15 7.87 -41.27
C LEU A 13 23.83 6.40 -41.61
N SER A 14 22.98 6.18 -42.61
CA SER A 14 22.58 4.86 -43.12
C SER A 14 23.72 4.03 -43.73
N ALA A 15 24.77 4.67 -44.27
CA ALA A 15 25.94 3.97 -44.80
C ALA A 15 26.88 3.50 -43.67
N ILE A 16 26.99 4.30 -42.60
CA ILE A 16 27.86 3.99 -41.45
C ILE A 16 27.28 2.82 -40.65
N LEU A 17 25.97 2.85 -40.36
CA LEU A 17 25.26 1.79 -39.63
C LEU A 17 25.40 0.40 -40.27
N ARG A 18 25.59 0.31 -41.60
CA ARG A 18 25.78 -0.95 -42.32
C ARG A 18 27.21 -1.50 -42.34
N HIS A 19 28.21 -0.65 -42.13
CA HIS A 19 29.61 -0.99 -42.43
C HIS A 19 30.61 -0.74 -41.29
N ASN A 20 30.20 -0.10 -40.18
CA ASN A 20 31.09 0.22 -39.06
C ASN A 20 30.45 -0.18 -37.71
N SER A 21 30.21 -1.49 -37.51
CA SER A 21 29.55 -2.01 -36.30
C SER A 21 30.32 -1.71 -35.02
N GLU A 22 31.65 -1.86 -35.02
CA GLU A 22 32.54 -1.64 -33.87
C GLU A 22 32.51 -0.19 -33.38
N PHE A 23 32.49 0.78 -34.30
CA PHE A 23 32.28 2.21 -33.99
C PHE A 23 30.91 2.47 -33.36
N ILE A 24 29.84 1.87 -33.90
CA ILE A 24 28.50 2.03 -33.34
C ILE A 24 28.43 1.42 -31.95
N GLU A 25 29.02 0.24 -31.72
CA GLU A 25 29.08 -0.40 -30.41
C GLU A 25 29.85 0.45 -29.38
N GLU A 26 31.02 1.02 -29.73
CA GLU A 26 31.73 1.98 -28.88
C GLU A 26 30.86 3.22 -28.54
N LEU A 27 30.10 3.75 -29.50
CA LEU A 27 29.26 4.92 -29.30
C LEU A 27 28.06 4.62 -28.38
N CYS A 28 27.39 3.49 -28.62
CA CYS A 28 26.29 2.96 -27.81
C CYS A 28 26.73 2.69 -26.37
N LEU A 29 27.87 2.02 -26.18
CA LEU A 29 28.47 1.77 -24.88
C LEU A 29 28.71 3.06 -24.08
N CYS A 30 28.86 4.23 -24.71
CA CYS A 30 29.03 5.49 -24.01
C CYS A 30 27.72 6.27 -23.75
N LEU A 31 26.69 6.10 -24.59
CA LEU A 31 25.44 6.87 -24.50
C LEU A 31 24.29 6.12 -23.81
N ASP A 32 24.28 4.79 -23.84
CA ASP A 32 23.27 3.92 -23.23
C ASP A 32 23.53 3.63 -21.75
N ARG A 33 23.68 4.70 -20.96
CA ARG A 33 24.17 4.63 -19.57
C ARG A 33 23.40 3.67 -18.66
N ASP A 34 22.14 3.42 -18.95
CA ASP A 34 21.27 2.51 -18.19
C ASP A 34 21.58 1.01 -18.42
N THR A 35 22.49 0.69 -19.36
CA THR A 35 22.86 -0.70 -19.73
C THR A 35 24.31 -1.08 -19.43
N ARG A 36 25.10 -0.21 -18.77
CA ARG A 36 26.41 -0.63 -18.23
C ARG A 36 26.25 -1.30 -16.87
N VAL A 37 26.46 -2.61 -16.81
CA VAL A 37 26.96 -3.26 -15.59
C VAL A 37 28.37 -2.74 -15.33
N MET A 38 28.49 -1.65 -14.57
CA MET A 38 29.75 -1.28 -13.93
C MET A 38 30.14 -2.44 -13.02
N ARG A 39 31.22 -3.17 -13.38
CA ARG A 39 31.71 -4.29 -12.58
C ARG A 39 32.08 -3.78 -11.19
N ASN A 40 31.28 -4.18 -10.22
CA ASN A 40 31.33 -3.77 -8.82
C ASN A 40 32.18 -4.73 -8.00
N TRP A 41 32.26 -4.50 -6.69
CA TRP A 41 33.03 -5.33 -5.76
C TRP A 41 32.76 -6.84 -5.84
N ARG A 42 31.55 -7.29 -6.23
CA ARG A 42 31.25 -8.73 -6.40
C ARG A 42 31.99 -9.34 -7.58
N HIS A 43 32.21 -8.56 -8.63
CA HIS A 43 32.99 -8.98 -9.80
C HIS A 43 34.48 -9.03 -9.47
N LEU A 44 34.97 -8.06 -8.69
CA LEU A 44 36.33 -8.08 -8.14
C LEU A 44 36.55 -9.32 -7.25
N ALA A 45 35.61 -9.59 -6.33
CA ALA A 45 35.65 -10.77 -5.46
C ALA A 45 35.64 -12.09 -6.24
N SER A 46 34.81 -12.18 -7.30
CA SER A 46 34.70 -13.38 -8.12
C SER A 46 35.95 -13.67 -8.96
N ILE A 47 36.73 -12.66 -9.35
CA ILE A 47 38.01 -12.87 -10.08
C ILE A 47 39.16 -13.12 -9.09
N LEU A 48 39.05 -12.63 -7.86
CA LEU A 48 39.92 -12.99 -6.74
C LEU A 48 39.56 -14.35 -6.09
N ASP A 49 38.78 -15.17 -6.79
CA ASP A 49 38.39 -16.54 -6.43
C ASP A 49 37.73 -16.69 -5.03
N VAL A 50 37.01 -15.65 -4.60
CA VAL A 50 36.25 -15.65 -3.34
C VAL A 50 34.94 -16.42 -3.52
N ASP A 51 34.71 -17.41 -2.65
CA ASP A 51 33.53 -18.28 -2.62
C ASP A 51 32.20 -17.49 -2.68
N SER A 52 31.25 -17.94 -3.52
CA SER A 52 29.93 -17.31 -3.68
C SER A 52 29.14 -17.18 -2.38
N ASP A 53 29.29 -18.10 -1.43
CA ASP A 53 28.65 -18.01 -0.11
C ASP A 53 29.30 -16.94 0.78
N VAL A 54 30.59 -16.65 0.57
CA VAL A 54 31.28 -15.52 1.21
C VAL A 54 30.85 -14.21 0.55
N ILE A 55 30.84 -14.12 -0.79
CA ILE A 55 30.35 -12.94 -1.53
C ILE A 55 28.91 -12.60 -1.11
N THR A 56 28.05 -13.61 -0.98
CA THR A 56 26.66 -13.41 -0.54
C THR A 56 26.60 -12.86 0.90
N ARG A 57 27.34 -13.45 1.84
CA ARG A 57 27.41 -12.96 3.24
C ARG A 57 27.99 -11.54 3.35
N LEU A 58 29.04 -11.22 2.61
CA LEU A 58 29.66 -9.88 2.57
C LEU A 58 28.64 -8.80 2.17
N GLY A 59 27.68 -9.16 1.31
CA GLY A 59 26.60 -8.27 0.84
C GLY A 59 25.31 -8.29 1.65
N GLN A 60 25.13 -9.18 2.64
CA GLN A 60 23.88 -9.32 3.41
C GLN A 60 23.78 -8.36 4.62
N TYR A 61 24.91 -7.93 5.19
CA TYR A 61 24.93 -7.05 6.36
C TYR A 61 25.02 -5.58 5.95
N GLY A 62 23.89 -4.91 5.75
CA GLY A 62 23.80 -3.53 5.24
C GLY A 62 24.44 -2.40 6.06
N ASP A 63 25.09 -2.69 7.20
CA ASP A 63 25.75 -1.68 8.05
C ASP A 63 27.15 -1.22 7.56
N PHE A 64 27.74 -1.80 6.51
CA PHE A 64 29.14 -1.47 6.10
C PHE A 64 29.39 -1.65 4.59
N SER A 65 30.41 -0.94 4.08
CA SER A 65 30.97 -1.13 2.73
C SER A 65 31.37 -2.60 2.49
N PRO A 66 30.82 -3.26 1.45
CA PRO A 66 31.22 -4.61 1.09
C PRO A 66 32.59 -4.66 0.39
N THR A 67 33.03 -3.60 -0.31
CA THR A 67 34.42 -3.51 -0.82
C THR A 67 35.43 -3.51 0.32
N ILE A 68 35.21 -2.71 1.38
CA ILE A 68 36.12 -2.68 2.54
C ILE A 68 36.23 -4.07 3.17
N ARG A 69 35.09 -4.73 3.43
CA ARG A 69 35.07 -6.09 3.97
C ARG A 69 35.66 -7.14 3.05
N LEU A 70 35.57 -6.96 1.73
CA LEU A 70 36.25 -7.81 0.77
C LEU A 70 37.77 -7.68 0.95
N PHE A 71 38.31 -6.46 1.07
CA PHE A 71 39.73 -6.27 1.35
C PHE A 71 40.14 -6.76 2.76
N ASP A 72 39.30 -6.63 3.78
CA ASP A 72 39.54 -7.25 5.10
C ASP A 72 39.57 -8.79 5.02
N TYR A 73 38.68 -9.40 4.23
CA TYR A 73 38.67 -10.85 4.00
C TYR A 73 39.90 -11.30 3.21
N LEU A 74 40.30 -10.55 2.18
CA LEU A 74 41.51 -10.81 1.40
C LEU A 74 42.78 -10.64 2.23
N ALA A 75 42.83 -9.68 3.15
CA ALA A 75 43.95 -9.53 4.08
C ALA A 75 44.20 -10.79 4.94
N ALA A 76 43.15 -11.56 5.22
CA ALA A 76 43.23 -12.81 5.98
C ALA A 76 43.39 -14.07 5.11
N SER A 77 42.96 -14.05 3.84
CA SER A 77 42.90 -15.22 2.95
C SER A 77 43.93 -15.23 1.82
N ASN A 78 44.35 -14.05 1.34
CA ASN A 78 45.39 -13.85 0.32
C ASN A 78 46.23 -12.59 0.63
N PRO A 79 47.09 -12.64 1.68
CA PRO A 79 47.83 -11.47 2.18
C PRO A 79 48.95 -10.99 1.25
N ASP A 80 49.36 -11.80 0.26
CA ASP A 80 50.49 -11.52 -0.63
C ASP A 80 50.07 -10.88 -1.97
N LEU A 81 48.78 -10.61 -2.18
CA LEU A 81 48.24 -9.93 -3.37
C LEU A 81 48.99 -8.62 -3.64
N THR A 82 49.59 -8.50 -4.82
CA THR A 82 50.41 -7.33 -5.21
C THR A 82 49.59 -6.24 -5.88
N ILE A 83 50.09 -5.00 -5.82
CA ILE A 83 49.50 -3.84 -6.50
C ILE A 83 49.44 -4.06 -8.02
N LYS A 84 50.39 -4.80 -8.60
CA LYS A 84 50.34 -5.18 -10.01
C LYS A 84 49.18 -6.11 -10.32
N GLU A 85 49.02 -7.19 -9.56
CA GLU A 85 47.92 -8.14 -9.74
C GLU A 85 46.56 -7.43 -9.56
N LEU A 86 46.46 -6.53 -8.58
CA LEU A 86 45.27 -5.70 -8.42
C LEU A 86 45.03 -4.77 -9.62
N LYS A 87 46.07 -4.13 -10.18
CA LYS A 87 45.95 -3.31 -11.42
C LYS A 87 45.51 -4.17 -12.61
N ASP A 88 46.09 -5.35 -12.80
CA ASP A 88 45.77 -6.26 -13.90
C ASP A 88 44.32 -6.79 -13.78
N ILE A 89 43.86 -7.13 -12.56
CA ILE A 89 42.47 -7.52 -12.30
C ILE A 89 41.49 -6.34 -12.47
N LEU A 90 41.88 -5.12 -12.03
CA LEU A 90 41.09 -3.91 -12.27
C LEU A 90 41.00 -3.59 -13.77
N LEU A 91 42.03 -3.89 -14.57
CA LEU A 91 42.01 -3.82 -16.04
C LEU A 91 41.01 -4.82 -16.61
N GLU A 92 41.04 -6.07 -16.12
CA GLU A 92 40.13 -7.15 -16.53
C GLU A 92 38.65 -6.84 -16.20
N ILE A 93 38.37 -6.16 -15.07
CA ILE A 93 37.03 -5.63 -14.79
C ILE A 93 36.72 -4.27 -15.43
N GLY A 94 37.62 -3.73 -16.26
CA GLY A 94 37.42 -2.49 -17.02
C GLY A 94 37.44 -1.20 -16.19
N ARG A 95 38.02 -1.24 -14.99
CA ARG A 95 38.07 -0.14 -14.01
C ARG A 95 39.34 0.71 -14.14
N ASN A 96 39.51 1.27 -15.34
CA ASN A 96 40.62 2.17 -15.68
C ASN A 96 40.67 3.45 -14.82
N ASP A 97 39.54 3.84 -14.24
CA ASP A 97 39.42 4.93 -13.26
C ASP A 97 40.19 4.61 -11.96
N LEU A 98 40.12 3.37 -11.50
CA LEU A 98 40.83 2.90 -10.30
C LEU A 98 42.31 2.60 -10.57
N ILE A 99 42.65 2.12 -11.76
CA ILE A 99 44.06 2.03 -12.19
C ILE A 99 44.70 3.42 -12.18
N SER A 100 43.98 4.42 -12.70
CA SER A 100 44.44 5.82 -12.66
C SER A 100 44.61 6.33 -11.23
N LEU A 101 43.66 6.02 -10.33
CA LEU A 101 43.74 6.37 -8.91
C LEU A 101 45.01 5.79 -8.24
N LEU A 102 45.27 4.50 -8.48
CA LEU A 102 46.45 3.77 -7.98
C LEU A 102 47.78 4.27 -8.56
N ILE A 103 47.77 4.95 -9.71
CA ILE A 103 48.95 5.57 -10.33
C ILE A 103 49.16 7.02 -9.86
N THR A 104 48.09 7.78 -9.64
CA THR A 104 48.18 9.23 -9.44
C THR A 104 48.34 9.61 -7.96
N ARG A 105 47.73 8.86 -7.04
CA ARG A 105 47.68 9.21 -5.60
C ARG A 105 48.68 8.41 -4.75
N ALA A 106 49.05 7.22 -5.20
CA ALA A 106 49.96 6.35 -4.49
C ALA A 106 51.22 6.15 -5.35
N GLY A 107 52.40 6.46 -4.81
CA GLY A 107 53.69 6.22 -5.46
C GLY A 107 54.09 4.73 -5.48
N CYS A 108 53.10 3.83 -5.55
CA CYS A 108 53.27 2.41 -5.31
C CYS A 108 54.02 1.74 -6.46
N THR A 109 55.10 1.06 -6.09
CA THR A 109 55.76 0.11 -6.98
C THR A 109 54.84 -1.07 -7.23
N ASP A 110 54.88 -1.61 -8.45
CA ASP A 110 54.10 -2.78 -8.87
C ASP A 110 54.37 -4.04 -8.00
N THR A 111 55.49 -4.04 -7.26
CA THR A 111 55.93 -5.09 -6.33
C THR A 111 55.41 -4.95 -4.89
N GLU A 112 54.75 -3.85 -4.52
CA GLU A 112 54.17 -3.69 -3.18
C GLU A 112 52.93 -4.57 -2.98
N ARG A 113 52.69 -5.00 -1.74
CA ARG A 113 51.47 -5.73 -1.37
C ARG A 113 50.32 -4.77 -1.11
N VAL A 114 49.14 -5.12 -1.59
CA VAL A 114 47.90 -4.36 -1.44
C VAL A 114 47.60 -4.05 0.03
N LEU A 115 47.86 -5.00 0.93
CA LEU A 115 47.64 -4.84 2.37
C LEU A 115 48.54 -3.77 3.01
N ASP A 116 49.83 -3.73 2.65
CA ASP A 116 50.79 -2.77 3.22
C ASP A 116 50.45 -1.33 2.79
N VAL A 117 50.01 -1.16 1.53
CA VAL A 117 49.58 0.12 0.95
C VAL A 117 48.26 0.63 1.53
N ILE A 118 47.33 -0.28 1.83
CA ILE A 118 46.00 0.06 2.37
C ILE A 118 46.07 0.37 3.88
N THR A 119 47.02 -0.21 4.61
CA THR A 119 47.12 -0.06 6.06
C THR A 119 48.11 1.01 6.52
N SER A 120 48.91 1.59 5.62
CA SER A 120 49.86 2.65 5.97
C SER A 120 49.16 3.95 6.41
N PRO A 121 49.43 4.49 7.61
CA PRO A 121 48.93 5.81 8.01
C PRO A 121 49.64 6.90 7.22
N SER A 122 48.88 7.82 6.63
CA SER A 122 49.42 8.98 5.90
C SER A 122 49.87 10.07 6.89
N ASP A 123 51.01 9.89 7.54
CA ASP A 123 51.48 10.74 8.65
C ASP A 123 51.98 12.15 8.24
N GLU A 124 52.01 12.50 6.94
CA GLU A 124 52.54 13.79 6.46
C GLU A 124 51.60 14.55 5.50
N ALA A 125 50.45 15.04 5.99
CA ALA A 125 49.73 16.16 5.35
C ALA A 125 48.82 16.93 6.34
N PRO A 126 48.83 18.29 6.37
CA PRO A 126 47.99 19.08 7.26
C PRO A 126 46.55 19.27 6.71
N SER A 127 45.85 18.17 6.41
CA SER A 127 44.40 18.12 6.18
C SER A 127 43.90 16.67 6.31
N PRO A 128 42.63 16.42 6.67
CA PRO A 128 42.08 15.07 6.74
C PRO A 128 41.92 14.50 5.32
N THR A 129 42.98 13.85 4.83
CA THR A 129 42.97 13.15 3.54
C THR A 129 42.24 11.82 3.67
N VAL A 130 41.40 11.51 2.67
CA VAL A 130 40.66 10.24 2.61
C VAL A 130 41.64 9.11 2.25
N SER A 131 41.57 7.97 2.95
CA SER A 131 42.48 6.84 2.69
C SER A 131 42.19 6.19 1.34
N LEU A 132 43.21 5.54 0.76
CA LEU A 132 43.12 4.96 -0.58
C LEU A 132 42.04 3.88 -0.69
N LEU A 133 41.88 3.05 0.35
CA LEU A 133 40.84 2.01 0.40
C LEU A 133 39.43 2.60 0.33
N ASP A 134 39.20 3.76 0.97
CA ASP A 134 37.88 4.39 0.95
C ASP A 134 37.52 4.92 -0.44
N GLU A 135 38.50 5.36 -1.22
CA GLU A 135 38.29 5.82 -2.60
C GLU A 135 38.08 4.65 -3.56
N ILE A 136 38.75 3.52 -3.33
CA ILE A 136 38.49 2.25 -4.02
C ILE A 136 37.08 1.74 -3.70
N ALA A 137 36.67 1.77 -2.43
CA ALA A 137 35.35 1.39 -1.97
C ALA A 137 34.23 2.30 -2.52
N LEU A 138 34.41 3.62 -2.43
CA LEU A 138 33.52 4.62 -3.05
C LEU A 138 33.28 4.37 -4.54
N ALA A 139 34.26 3.81 -5.25
CA ALA A 139 34.16 3.53 -6.66
C ALA A 139 33.60 2.13 -6.99
N LEU A 140 33.74 1.14 -6.11
CA LEU A 140 33.32 -0.26 -6.34
C LEU A 140 32.00 -0.65 -5.67
N ASP A 141 31.56 0.08 -4.65
CA ASP A 141 30.31 -0.22 -3.92
C ASP A 141 29.05 0.36 -4.58
N ARG A 142 29.19 1.33 -5.49
CA ARG A 142 28.06 2.18 -5.92
C ARG A 142 27.09 1.53 -6.91
N THR A 143 25.86 1.38 -6.44
CA THR A 143 24.67 1.88 -7.15
C THR A 143 24.48 3.38 -6.85
N SER A 144 24.28 4.19 -7.90
CA SER A 144 24.05 5.65 -7.91
C SER A 144 25.13 6.63 -7.38
N LEU A 145 24.90 7.92 -7.69
CA LEU A 145 25.51 9.16 -7.20
C LEU A 145 26.93 9.56 -7.66
N VAL A 146 27.01 10.14 -8.86
CA VAL A 146 28.20 10.84 -9.41
C VAL A 146 28.37 12.28 -8.86
N LEU A 147 27.64 12.67 -7.81
CA LEU A 147 27.87 13.90 -7.06
C LEU A 147 28.21 13.64 -5.60
N SER A 148 28.97 14.57 -5.03
CA SER A 148 29.29 14.64 -3.62
C SER A 148 28.06 15.09 -2.81
N ASN A 149 27.61 14.23 -1.91
CA ASN A 149 26.46 14.45 -1.03
C ASN A 149 26.85 15.14 0.30
N TRP A 150 25.87 15.33 1.19
CA TRP A 150 26.09 15.88 2.54
C TRP A 150 27.21 15.16 3.33
N TYR A 151 27.38 13.84 3.16
CA TYR A 151 28.42 13.06 3.85
C TYR A 151 29.81 13.47 3.37
N THR A 152 29.96 13.65 2.07
CA THR A 152 31.22 14.12 1.46
C THR A 152 31.54 15.56 1.93
N LEU A 153 30.53 16.41 2.02
CA LEU A 153 30.63 17.75 2.59
C LEU A 153 31.04 17.72 4.08
N ALA A 154 30.45 16.82 4.86
CA ALA A 154 30.76 16.64 6.28
C ALA A 154 32.24 16.30 6.52
N LEU A 155 32.78 15.34 5.74
CA LEU A 155 34.19 14.98 5.81
C LEU A 155 35.11 16.15 5.41
N LYS A 156 34.76 16.90 4.35
CA LYS A 156 35.52 18.10 3.95
C LYS A 156 35.47 19.23 4.97
N LEU A 157 34.35 19.38 5.69
CA LEU A 157 34.22 20.32 6.79
C LEU A 157 34.94 19.84 8.08
N GLY A 158 35.53 18.64 8.08
CA GLY A 158 36.34 18.10 9.17
C GLY A 158 35.58 17.29 10.21
N VAL A 159 34.34 16.89 9.92
CA VAL A 159 33.55 16.03 10.81
C VAL A 159 34.08 14.59 10.70
N SER A 160 34.33 13.94 11.84
CA SER A 160 34.84 12.57 11.85
C SER A 160 33.81 11.59 11.28
N ARG A 161 34.26 10.51 10.61
CA ARG A 161 33.36 9.45 10.12
C ARG A 161 32.43 8.95 11.22
N LYS A 162 32.96 8.53 12.37
CA LYS A 162 32.16 8.05 13.50
C LYS A 162 31.04 9.02 13.90
N THR A 163 31.23 10.33 13.71
CA THR A 163 30.21 11.35 13.94
C THR A 163 29.20 11.45 12.78
N CYS A 164 29.64 11.49 11.53
CA CYS A 164 28.74 11.48 10.36
C CYS A 164 27.74 10.31 10.39
N TRP A 165 28.20 9.13 10.82
CA TRP A 165 27.37 7.93 10.98
C TRP A 165 26.28 8.06 12.06
N THR A 166 26.38 9.04 12.97
CA THR A 166 25.28 9.36 13.90
C THR A 166 24.21 10.24 13.26
N PHE A 167 24.49 10.91 12.15
CA PHE A 167 23.51 11.73 11.43
C PHE A 167 22.56 10.87 10.59
N GLU A 168 23.00 9.71 10.10
CA GLU A 168 22.14 8.72 9.39
C GLU A 168 21.30 7.87 10.34
N ARG A 169 21.79 7.54 11.55
CA ARG A 169 20.99 6.75 12.50
C ARG A 169 19.91 7.62 13.18
N ARG A 170 18.65 7.35 12.83
CA ARG A 170 17.39 7.74 13.53
C ARG A 170 17.20 9.24 13.85
N SER A 171 16.50 9.99 12.99
CA SER A 171 15.37 10.87 13.39
C SER A 171 14.65 11.46 12.17
N THR A 172 13.58 12.21 12.43
CA THR A 172 12.76 13.02 11.52
C THR A 172 13.45 14.27 10.93
N GLU A 173 14.78 14.38 11.01
CA GLU A 173 15.51 15.57 10.53
C GLU A 173 16.58 15.16 9.52
N ASN A 174 16.68 15.92 8.42
CA ASN A 174 17.53 15.54 7.31
C ASN A 174 19.05 15.60 7.66
N PRO A 175 19.90 14.77 7.02
CA PRO A 175 21.32 14.66 7.40
C PRO A 175 22.12 15.96 7.22
N THR A 176 21.81 16.78 6.21
CA THR A 176 22.40 18.12 6.04
C THR A 176 22.09 19.04 7.23
N GLY A 177 20.85 19.04 7.72
CA GLY A 177 20.45 19.81 8.90
C GLY A 177 21.23 19.38 10.14
N ARG A 178 21.34 18.06 10.37
CA ARG A 178 22.15 17.48 11.46
C ARG A 178 23.63 17.83 11.34
N LEU A 179 24.19 17.81 10.13
CA LEU A 179 25.56 18.27 9.87
C LEU A 179 25.74 19.74 10.31
N PHE A 180 24.83 20.65 9.94
CA PHE A 180 24.96 22.05 10.30
C PHE A 180 24.67 22.33 11.79
N GLN A 181 23.74 21.63 12.43
CA GLN A 181 23.57 21.64 13.88
C GLN A 181 24.84 21.16 14.61
N HIS A 182 25.47 20.10 14.10
CA HIS A 182 26.72 19.60 14.66
C HIS A 182 27.85 20.63 14.48
N LEU A 183 28.02 21.19 13.30
CA LEU A 183 29.03 22.22 13.05
C LEU A 183 28.79 23.48 13.90
N ALA A 184 27.54 23.88 14.13
CA ALA A 184 27.19 24.99 15.01
C ALA A 184 27.57 24.74 16.48
N THR A 185 27.63 23.48 16.92
CA THR A 185 27.98 23.10 18.30
C THR A 185 29.45 22.75 18.49
N THR A 186 30.10 22.06 17.54
CA THR A 186 31.51 21.62 17.65
C THR A 186 32.51 22.50 16.91
N CYS A 187 32.07 23.30 15.94
CA CYS A 187 32.92 24.19 15.13
C CYS A 187 32.26 25.57 14.91
N PRO A 188 31.81 26.29 15.96
CA PRO A 188 31.01 27.52 15.86
C PRO A 188 31.71 28.71 15.17
N GLN A 189 33.02 28.59 14.90
CA GLN A 189 33.86 29.59 14.23
C GLN A 189 33.90 29.44 12.70
N LYS A 190 33.28 28.40 12.12
CA LYS A 190 33.23 28.24 10.65
C LYS A 190 32.36 29.33 10.02
N THR A 191 32.89 29.93 8.96
CA THR A 191 32.26 31.02 8.21
C THR A 191 31.60 30.52 6.93
N LEU A 192 30.75 31.36 6.33
CA LEU A 192 30.17 31.13 5.00
C LEU A 192 31.25 30.88 3.94
N LEU A 193 32.39 31.60 3.99
CA LEU A 193 33.54 31.34 3.12
C LEU A 193 33.99 29.88 3.18
N SER A 194 34.17 29.34 4.40
CA SER A 194 34.63 27.95 4.58
C SER A 194 33.64 26.90 4.08
N LEU A 195 32.35 27.23 4.01
CA LEU A 195 31.33 26.40 3.38
C LEU A 195 31.38 26.50 1.85
N LYS A 196 31.51 27.71 1.28
CA LYS A 196 31.68 27.91 -0.17
C LYS A 196 32.91 27.19 -0.69
N GLU A 197 34.05 27.30 0.00
CA GLU A 197 35.29 26.57 -0.30
C GLU A 197 35.09 25.05 -0.23
N ALA A 198 34.41 24.54 0.81
CA ALA A 198 34.12 23.12 0.93
C ALA A 198 33.20 22.62 -0.20
N LEU A 199 32.15 23.38 -0.55
CA LEU A 199 31.23 23.08 -1.65
C LEU A 199 31.93 23.08 -3.03
N ASP A 200 32.79 24.06 -3.31
CA ASP A 200 33.58 24.09 -4.55
C ASP A 200 34.60 22.92 -4.59
N SER A 201 35.22 22.59 -3.46
CA SER A 201 36.15 21.44 -3.35
C SER A 201 35.48 20.09 -3.64
N ILE A 202 34.17 19.98 -3.40
CA ILE A 202 33.36 18.80 -3.73
C ILE A 202 32.62 18.93 -5.07
N LYS A 203 32.94 19.99 -5.85
CA LYS A 203 32.41 20.35 -7.17
C LYS A 203 30.92 20.72 -7.23
N ARG A 204 30.33 21.15 -6.11
CA ARG A 204 28.93 21.64 -6.02
C ARG A 204 28.81 23.13 -6.34
N LYS A 205 29.20 23.51 -7.57
CA LYS A 205 29.16 24.90 -8.05
C LYS A 205 27.75 25.48 -8.12
N ASP A 206 26.76 24.63 -8.33
CA ASP A 206 25.33 24.95 -8.22
C ASP A 206 24.99 25.59 -6.87
N LEU A 207 25.47 25.00 -5.77
CA LEU A 207 25.24 25.51 -4.42
C LEU A 207 26.14 26.68 -4.06
N VAL A 208 27.35 26.75 -4.64
CA VAL A 208 28.21 27.93 -4.50
C VAL A 208 27.56 29.15 -5.16
N ASN A 209 27.00 29.01 -6.36
CA ASN A 209 26.31 30.09 -7.07
C ASN A 209 25.08 30.56 -6.29
N PHE A 210 24.23 29.64 -5.82
CA PHE A 210 23.10 29.95 -4.92
C PHE A 210 23.53 30.78 -3.70
N LEU A 211 24.58 30.38 -2.99
CA LEU A 211 25.12 31.13 -1.84
C LEU A 211 25.80 32.47 -2.20
N HIS A 212 25.96 32.80 -3.49
CA HIS A 212 26.34 34.15 -3.95
C HIS A 212 25.12 35.02 -4.29
N GLU A 213 24.05 34.43 -4.84
CA GLU A 213 22.80 35.13 -5.17
C GLU A 213 22.10 35.68 -3.92
N GLU A 214 22.22 34.99 -2.79
CA GLU A 214 21.71 35.40 -1.46
C GLU A 214 22.36 36.67 -0.87
N LYS A 215 23.43 37.21 -1.49
CA LYS A 215 24.14 38.46 -1.07
C LYS A 215 24.62 38.49 0.38
N LEU A 216 24.80 37.33 1.00
CA LEU A 216 25.35 37.19 2.35
C LEU A 216 26.85 37.51 2.37
N ARG A 217 27.35 38.03 3.51
CA ARG A 217 28.78 38.35 3.66
C ARG A 217 29.57 37.11 4.06
N ASP A 218 30.71 36.89 3.42
CA ASP A 218 31.53 35.69 3.58
C ASP A 218 32.16 35.53 4.99
N ASP A 219 32.24 36.62 5.77
CA ASP A 219 32.70 36.64 7.16
C ASP A 219 31.66 36.16 8.19
N MET A 220 30.40 35.99 7.78
CA MET A 220 29.32 35.55 8.68
C MET A 220 29.50 34.08 9.10
N LEU A 221 29.17 33.77 10.36
CA LEU A 221 29.31 32.43 10.94
C LEU A 221 28.16 31.52 10.52
N LEU A 222 28.44 30.26 10.19
CA LEU A 222 27.43 29.31 9.69
C LEU A 222 26.26 29.10 10.66
N LYS A 223 26.54 29.09 11.97
CA LYS A 223 25.52 28.97 13.03
C LYS A 223 24.50 30.13 13.09
N ASP A 224 24.86 31.29 12.54
CA ASP A 224 24.04 32.50 12.57
C ASP A 224 23.28 32.70 11.21
N ILE A 225 23.56 31.85 10.22
CA ILE A 225 22.96 31.85 8.86
C ILE A 225 22.08 30.60 8.65
N ILE A 226 22.59 29.44 9.06
CA ILE A 226 22.03 28.12 8.77
C ILE A 226 21.31 27.62 10.02
N THR A 227 20.17 28.24 10.31
CA THR A 227 19.26 27.83 11.40
C THR A 227 18.33 26.70 10.96
N PRO A 228 17.92 25.79 11.87
CA PRO A 228 16.89 24.79 11.58
C PRO A 228 15.61 25.44 11.06
N GLY A 229 15.07 24.95 9.94
CA GLY A 229 13.88 25.49 9.28
C GLY A 229 14.09 26.81 8.50
N SER A 230 15.34 27.20 8.17
CA SER A 230 15.57 28.29 7.22
C SER A 230 15.48 27.78 5.77
N GLU A 231 14.90 28.59 4.88
CA GLU A 231 14.78 28.29 3.44
C GLU A 231 16.15 27.95 2.81
N LEU A 232 17.22 28.60 3.26
CA LEU A 232 18.59 28.34 2.84
C LEU A 232 19.10 26.96 3.30
N LEU A 233 18.79 26.54 4.53
CA LEU A 233 19.11 25.18 4.98
C LEU A 233 18.26 24.12 4.27
N GLU A 234 16.97 24.37 4.09
CA GLU A 234 16.06 23.47 3.40
C GLU A 234 16.46 23.28 1.93
N ARG A 235 16.88 24.34 1.24
CA ARG A 235 17.39 24.24 -0.13
C ARG A 235 18.72 23.49 -0.20
N LEU A 236 19.68 23.79 0.70
CA LEU A 236 20.93 23.04 0.78
C LEU A 236 20.66 21.56 1.06
N ALA A 237 19.72 21.24 1.95
CA ALA A 237 19.32 19.87 2.27
C ALA A 237 18.68 19.16 1.07
N LEU A 238 17.70 19.79 0.41
CA LEU A 238 17.02 19.25 -0.76
C LEU A 238 18.03 18.87 -1.87
N GLU A 239 19.07 19.69 -2.06
CA GLU A 239 20.05 19.49 -3.13
C GLU A 239 21.28 18.65 -2.71
N LEU A 240 21.58 18.50 -1.40
CA LEU A 240 22.68 17.65 -0.89
C LEU A 240 22.23 16.23 -0.47
N ASN A 241 20.91 16.02 -0.29
CA ASN A 241 20.31 14.74 0.10
C ASN A 241 19.55 14.03 -1.05
N ARG A 242 19.52 14.58 -2.27
CA ARG A 242 18.94 13.92 -3.45
C ARG A 242 19.76 12.70 -3.89
N GLU A 243 19.10 11.56 -4.15
CA GLU A 243 19.74 10.30 -4.55
C GLU A 243 19.81 10.06 -6.07
N ASP A 244 19.06 10.83 -6.86
CA ASP A 244 19.10 10.86 -8.33
C ASP A 244 19.65 12.19 -8.87
N ASN A 245 20.26 12.17 -10.06
CA ASN A 245 20.70 13.42 -10.71
C ASN A 245 20.57 13.42 -12.26
N PRO A 246 19.80 14.35 -12.87
CA PRO A 246 19.69 14.57 -14.32
C PRO A 246 20.96 15.06 -15.05
N GLY A 247 22.13 15.01 -14.42
CA GLY A 247 23.31 15.81 -14.80
C GLY A 247 24.10 15.36 -16.02
N VAL A 248 23.88 14.18 -16.61
CA VAL A 248 24.60 13.73 -17.82
C VAL A 248 23.66 13.36 -18.95
N LYS A 249 23.68 14.18 -19.99
CA LYS A 249 22.91 14.01 -21.22
C LYS A 249 23.28 12.67 -21.89
N ASN A 250 22.29 11.80 -22.00
CA ASN A 250 22.39 10.43 -22.52
C ASN A 250 21.67 10.31 -23.89
N TRP A 251 21.39 9.09 -24.32
CA TRP A 251 20.70 8.80 -25.58
C TRP A 251 19.36 9.54 -25.75
N THR A 252 18.59 9.80 -24.69
CA THR A 252 17.29 10.52 -24.78
C THR A 252 17.47 11.99 -25.18
N HIS A 253 18.61 12.57 -24.80
CA HIS A 253 18.98 13.95 -25.10
C HIS A 253 19.54 14.08 -26.52
N LEU A 254 20.31 13.07 -26.96
CA LEU A 254 20.72 12.94 -28.37
C LEU A 254 19.49 12.79 -29.26
N ALA A 255 18.55 11.91 -28.90
CA ALA A 255 17.30 11.72 -29.62
C ALA A 255 16.46 13.01 -29.69
N TRP A 256 16.38 13.77 -28.60
CA TRP A 256 15.70 15.07 -28.61
C TRP A 256 16.38 16.08 -29.55
N LYS A 257 17.73 16.17 -29.52
CA LYS A 257 18.50 17.04 -30.42
C LYS A 257 18.47 16.60 -31.89
N MET A 258 18.27 15.32 -32.16
CA MET A 258 18.03 14.77 -33.49
C MET A 258 16.54 14.77 -33.88
N GLU A 259 15.72 15.59 -33.21
CA GLU A 259 14.31 15.87 -33.54
C GLU A 259 13.37 14.64 -33.46
N VAL A 260 13.72 13.64 -32.63
CA VAL A 260 12.89 12.45 -32.42
C VAL A 260 11.67 12.78 -31.53
N PRO A 261 10.43 12.45 -31.97
CA PRO A 261 9.20 12.67 -31.20
C PRO A 261 9.18 12.06 -29.77
N ALA A 262 8.36 12.62 -28.88
CA ALA A 262 8.35 12.30 -27.44
C ALA A 262 7.63 10.99 -27.08
N ASP A 263 6.72 10.54 -27.93
CA ASP A 263 6.16 9.19 -28.00
C ASP A 263 7.20 8.17 -28.43
N VAL A 264 7.85 8.36 -29.58
CA VAL A 264 8.90 7.44 -30.10
C VAL A 264 10.06 7.30 -29.11
N ARG A 265 10.50 8.39 -28.45
CA ARG A 265 11.53 8.34 -27.41
C ARG A 265 11.14 7.51 -26.18
N ARG A 266 9.84 7.32 -25.88
CA ARG A 266 9.38 6.44 -24.79
C ARG A 266 9.42 4.97 -25.19
N GLU A 267 9.28 4.64 -26.48
CA GLU A 267 9.40 3.26 -26.96
C GLU A 267 10.84 2.73 -26.81
N PHE A 268 11.84 3.54 -27.17
CA PHE A 268 13.26 3.19 -26.99
C PHE A 268 13.70 3.06 -25.52
N ALA A 269 12.91 3.57 -24.57
CA ALA A 269 13.19 3.46 -23.13
C ALA A 269 12.64 2.17 -22.49
N ASN A 270 11.95 1.32 -23.25
CA ASN A 270 11.17 0.23 -22.70
C ASN A 270 12.05 -1.02 -22.42
N VAL A 271 12.44 -1.19 -21.16
CA VAL A 271 13.45 -2.15 -20.65
C VAL A 271 13.16 -3.63 -20.94
N LYS A 272 11.96 -3.98 -21.44
CA LYS A 272 11.59 -5.37 -21.80
C LYS A 272 12.37 -5.97 -22.98
N GLN A 273 13.12 -5.19 -23.77
CA GLN A 273 13.97 -5.71 -24.86
C GLN A 273 15.46 -5.79 -24.48
N VAL A 274 15.85 -6.82 -23.73
CA VAL A 274 17.23 -7.03 -23.19
C VAL A 274 18.28 -7.41 -24.26
N ARG A 275 18.17 -6.94 -25.51
CA ARG A 275 19.13 -7.22 -26.60
C ARG A 275 19.40 -6.09 -27.60
N LYS A 276 18.87 -4.88 -27.38
CA LYS A 276 19.16 -3.73 -28.26
C LYS A 276 19.56 -2.48 -27.48
N SER A 277 20.37 -1.68 -28.14
CA SER A 277 20.90 -0.42 -27.61
C SER A 277 19.94 0.73 -27.98
N PRO A 278 19.44 1.51 -27.01
CA PRO A 278 18.59 2.68 -27.30
C PRO A 278 19.27 3.70 -28.23
N THR A 279 20.57 3.97 -28.07
CA THR A 279 21.36 4.81 -28.98
C THR A 279 21.36 4.27 -30.39
N LYS A 280 21.51 2.95 -30.56
CA LYS A 280 21.48 2.31 -31.88
C LYS A 280 20.10 2.44 -32.52
N GLU A 281 19.03 2.21 -31.76
CA GLU A 281 17.66 2.35 -32.27
C GLU A 281 17.32 3.82 -32.64
N VAL A 282 17.79 4.79 -31.86
CA VAL A 282 17.71 6.23 -32.21
C VAL A 282 18.43 6.52 -33.52
N LEU A 283 19.67 6.04 -33.71
CA LEU A 283 20.44 6.27 -34.93
C LEU A 283 19.84 5.56 -36.14
N GLU A 284 19.34 4.34 -35.99
CA GLU A 284 18.63 3.58 -37.03
C GLU A 284 17.30 4.26 -37.42
N TRP A 285 16.52 4.73 -36.44
CA TRP A 285 15.28 5.46 -36.67
C TRP A 285 15.53 6.80 -37.38
N VAL A 286 16.52 7.58 -36.93
CA VAL A 286 16.92 8.84 -37.58
C VAL A 286 17.42 8.59 -38.99
N ALA A 287 18.22 7.55 -39.23
CA ALA A 287 18.69 7.21 -40.58
C ALA A 287 17.56 6.77 -41.53
N ALA A 288 16.47 6.19 -40.99
CA ALA A 288 15.30 5.78 -41.76
C ALA A 288 14.34 6.94 -42.08
N HIS A 289 14.08 7.84 -41.12
CA HIS A 289 13.10 8.91 -41.24
C HIS A 289 13.71 10.23 -41.75
N PHE A 290 15.01 10.45 -41.52
CA PHE A 290 15.76 11.62 -41.99
C PHE A 290 16.97 11.20 -42.84
N PRO A 291 16.76 10.64 -44.06
CA PRO A 291 17.83 10.07 -44.90
C PRO A 291 18.86 11.08 -45.42
N GLU A 292 18.70 12.37 -45.12
CA GLU A 292 19.67 13.44 -45.43
C GLU A 292 20.62 13.78 -44.28
N LYS A 293 20.36 13.32 -43.04
CA LYS A 293 21.24 13.60 -41.89
C LYS A 293 22.57 12.83 -42.02
N ALA A 294 23.68 13.52 -41.79
CA ALA A 294 25.03 12.98 -41.88
C ALA A 294 25.69 12.82 -40.50
N LEU A 295 26.82 12.10 -40.43
CA LEU A 295 27.58 11.94 -39.18
C LEU A 295 28.01 13.28 -38.55
N SER A 296 28.21 14.31 -39.37
CA SER A 296 28.49 15.68 -38.90
C SER A 296 27.36 16.28 -38.06
N ASP A 297 26.11 15.90 -38.30
CA ASP A 297 24.96 16.42 -37.57
C ASP A 297 24.82 15.71 -36.22
N VAL A 298 25.12 14.41 -36.17
CA VAL A 298 25.27 13.65 -34.92
C VAL A 298 26.44 14.23 -34.09
N ALA A 299 27.56 14.57 -34.71
CA ALA A 299 28.69 15.20 -34.01
C ALA A 299 28.33 16.58 -33.43
N LYS A 300 27.58 17.42 -34.16
CA LYS A 300 27.05 18.70 -33.64
C LYS A 300 26.07 18.50 -32.49
N ALA A 301 25.12 17.57 -32.64
CA ALA A 301 24.17 17.26 -31.57
C ALA A 301 24.88 16.78 -30.30
N LEU A 302 25.96 15.99 -30.44
CA LEU A 302 26.81 15.55 -29.33
C LEU A 302 27.60 16.70 -28.67
N ASP A 303 28.08 17.69 -29.44
CA ASP A 303 28.73 18.90 -28.91
C ASP A 303 27.73 19.80 -28.17
N GLU A 304 26.52 19.97 -28.71
CA GLU A 304 25.42 20.69 -28.04
C GLU A 304 24.93 20.01 -26.75
N ILE A 305 25.07 18.68 -26.65
CA ILE A 305 24.88 17.94 -25.39
C ILE A 305 26.17 17.75 -24.58
N GLN A 306 27.27 18.39 -24.98
CA GLN A 306 28.57 18.44 -24.28
C GLN A 306 29.18 17.05 -24.01
N ARG A 307 28.94 16.09 -24.90
CA ARG A 307 29.43 14.70 -24.82
C ARG A 307 30.76 14.52 -25.54
N ASN A 308 31.77 15.26 -25.08
CA ASN A 308 33.12 15.28 -25.65
C ASN A 308 33.78 13.90 -25.70
N ASP A 309 33.41 12.98 -24.80
CA ASP A 309 33.87 11.59 -24.78
C ASP A 309 33.43 10.79 -26.02
N THR A 310 32.17 10.91 -26.47
CA THR A 310 31.73 10.30 -27.73
C THR A 310 32.23 11.05 -28.96
N ILE A 311 32.51 12.35 -28.88
CA ILE A 311 33.14 13.08 -29.99
C ILE A 311 34.59 12.60 -30.20
N GLN A 312 35.32 12.23 -29.14
CA GLN A 312 36.63 11.57 -29.28
C GLN A 312 36.53 10.23 -30.02
N ILE A 313 35.47 9.44 -29.79
CA ILE A 313 35.21 8.19 -30.53
C ILE A 313 34.93 8.50 -32.00
N ILE A 314 34.10 9.51 -32.31
CA ILE A 314 33.90 9.94 -33.70
C ILE A 314 35.22 10.41 -34.34
N SER A 315 36.05 11.15 -33.61
CA SER A 315 37.36 11.63 -34.10
C SER A 315 38.37 10.48 -34.33
N LYS A 316 38.35 9.43 -33.51
CA LYS A 316 39.18 8.21 -33.65
C LYS A 316 38.91 7.49 -34.97
N TYR A 317 37.65 7.34 -35.38
CA TYR A 317 37.25 6.62 -36.59
C TYR A 317 37.09 7.53 -37.83
N PHE A 318 36.69 8.79 -37.64
CA PHE A 318 36.37 9.76 -38.69
C PHE A 318 36.94 11.17 -38.37
N PRO A 319 38.28 11.33 -38.26
CA PRO A 319 38.91 12.56 -37.75
C PRO A 319 38.50 13.82 -38.51
N ASN A 320 38.47 13.75 -39.85
CA ASN A 320 38.13 14.90 -40.71
C ASN A 320 36.66 15.35 -40.56
N THR A 321 35.77 14.50 -40.03
CA THR A 321 34.34 14.83 -39.89
C THR A 321 34.10 15.79 -38.73
N VAL A 322 34.78 15.60 -37.60
CA VAL A 322 34.63 16.45 -36.40
C VAL A 322 35.10 17.88 -36.68
N ASP A 323 36.27 18.05 -37.30
CA ASP A 323 36.78 19.38 -37.64
C ASP A 323 35.86 20.12 -38.63
N SER A 324 35.31 19.43 -39.63
CA SER A 324 34.35 20.03 -40.57
C SER A 324 33.02 20.43 -39.90
N ALA A 325 32.59 19.68 -38.87
CA ALA A 325 31.34 19.94 -38.17
C ALA A 325 31.45 21.14 -37.22
N LEU A 326 32.61 21.32 -36.56
CA LEU A 326 32.85 22.37 -35.58
C LEU A 326 33.36 23.69 -36.19
N GLN A 327 34.02 23.66 -37.36
CA GLN A 327 34.43 24.88 -38.08
C GLN A 327 33.24 25.80 -38.44
N GLY A 328 32.04 25.24 -38.66
CA GLY A 328 30.82 26.02 -38.90
C GLY A 328 30.30 26.81 -37.68
N LEU A 329 30.85 26.56 -36.49
CA LEU A 329 30.46 27.20 -35.22
C LEU A 329 31.59 28.04 -34.58
N GLY A 330 32.72 28.19 -35.27
CA GLY A 330 33.81 29.09 -34.85
C GLY A 330 34.63 28.63 -33.64
N ARG A 331 34.66 27.33 -33.33
CA ARG A 331 35.42 26.74 -32.20
C ARG A 331 36.33 25.60 -32.68
N SER A 332 37.48 25.41 -32.05
CA SER A 332 38.31 24.21 -32.24
C SER A 332 38.09 23.20 -31.10
N PHE A 333 38.43 21.94 -31.34
CA PHE A 333 38.30 20.87 -30.34
C PHE A 333 39.10 21.11 -29.04
N LYS A 334 40.08 22.03 -29.06
CA LYS A 334 40.85 22.43 -27.86
C LYS A 334 40.14 23.46 -26.97
N ASP A 335 39.14 24.16 -27.48
CA ASP A 335 38.50 25.29 -26.80
C ASP A 335 37.28 24.88 -25.95
N SER A 336 36.76 23.66 -26.14
CA SER A 336 35.55 23.13 -25.46
C SER A 336 35.80 22.64 -24.01
N LEU A 337 36.83 23.17 -23.33
CA LEU A 337 37.31 22.71 -22.02
C LEU A 337 37.23 23.76 -20.88
N THR A 338 36.64 24.95 -21.11
CA THR A 338 36.69 26.06 -20.12
C THR A 338 35.39 26.86 -19.92
N MET A 339 34.67 26.54 -18.83
CA MET A 339 33.78 27.43 -18.01
C MET A 339 32.59 28.15 -18.75
N PRO A 340 31.83 29.09 -18.14
CA PRO A 340 30.69 28.82 -17.25
C PRO A 340 29.33 29.47 -17.65
N ASP A 341 28.27 29.06 -16.93
CA ASP A 341 26.97 29.72 -16.57
C ASP A 341 25.99 30.36 -17.61
N PRO A 342 24.66 30.32 -17.39
CA PRO A 342 23.64 30.64 -18.40
C PRO A 342 22.85 31.96 -18.15
N THR A 343 22.50 32.66 -19.22
CA THR A 343 21.40 33.65 -19.24
C THR A 343 20.79 33.78 -20.64
N GLY A 344 19.47 34.04 -20.76
CA GLY A 344 18.92 34.71 -21.96
C GLY A 344 17.95 33.97 -22.89
N GLN A 345 16.72 33.70 -22.43
CA GLN A 345 15.45 34.29 -22.96
C GLN A 345 14.96 34.20 -24.45
N MET A 346 13.61 34.16 -24.57
CA MET A 346 12.70 34.78 -25.59
C MET A 346 12.16 34.03 -26.86
N PHE A 347 10.82 33.81 -26.87
CA PHE A 347 9.79 33.95 -27.98
C PHE A 347 9.92 33.13 -29.31
N SER A 348 8.90 32.89 -30.17
CA SER A 348 7.43 33.11 -30.22
C SER A 348 6.75 32.46 -31.46
N THR A 349 5.43 32.13 -31.38
CA THR A 349 4.40 32.07 -32.49
C THR A 349 4.62 31.08 -33.68
N SER A 350 3.63 30.58 -34.45
CA SER A 350 2.34 31.14 -34.93
C SER A 350 1.28 30.08 -35.36
N PHE A 351 0.10 30.55 -35.81
CA PHE A 351 -1.12 29.82 -36.25
C PHE A 351 -1.08 29.22 -37.69
N GLU A 352 -2.01 28.31 -38.02
CA GLU A 352 -2.99 28.47 -39.13
C GLU A 352 -4.17 27.44 -39.12
N ARG A 353 -5.21 27.67 -39.95
CA ARG A 353 -6.49 26.92 -40.08
C ARG A 353 -6.76 26.60 -41.56
N GLU A 354 -7.63 25.60 -41.86
CA GLU A 354 -8.58 25.46 -43.01
C GLU A 354 -9.04 23.99 -43.13
N GLU A 355 -10.17 23.56 -43.73
CA GLU A 355 -11.48 24.19 -44.05
C GLU A 355 -12.58 23.09 -44.19
N GLN A 356 -13.81 23.43 -44.62
CA GLN A 356 -14.97 22.53 -44.75
C GLN A 356 -15.15 21.93 -46.16
N ASP A 357 -15.85 20.78 -46.29
CA ASP A 357 -16.66 20.50 -47.50
C ASP A 357 -17.82 19.48 -47.25
N SER A 358 -18.58 19.14 -48.30
CA SER A 358 -20.05 19.03 -48.33
C SER A 358 -20.71 17.62 -48.36
N PHE A 359 -22.05 17.63 -48.27
CA PHE A 359 -23.00 16.48 -48.19
C PHE A 359 -22.98 15.49 -49.37
N PRO A 360 -23.44 14.24 -49.13
CA PRO A 360 -24.34 13.59 -50.09
C PRO A 360 -25.56 12.88 -49.47
N ASN A 361 -26.68 12.90 -50.22
CA ASN A 361 -27.90 12.11 -49.97
C ASN A 361 -27.63 10.59 -49.87
N LYS A 362 -28.39 9.88 -49.02
CA LYS A 362 -28.56 8.42 -49.13
C LYS A 362 -29.90 7.94 -48.57
N GLU A 363 -30.52 7.03 -49.31
CA GLU A 363 -31.74 6.32 -48.94
C GLU A 363 -31.51 5.41 -47.71
N VAL A 364 -32.54 5.24 -46.88
CA VAL A 364 -32.47 4.43 -45.66
C VAL A 364 -32.34 2.94 -46.00
N LYS A 365 -31.27 2.30 -45.55
CA LYS A 365 -31.06 0.84 -45.70
C LYS A 365 -31.98 0.04 -44.77
N GLU A 366 -33.02 -0.59 -45.31
CA GLU A 366 -33.82 -1.60 -44.61
C GLU A 366 -33.07 -2.96 -44.44
N GLN A 367 -31.92 -2.99 -43.74
CA GLN A 367 -31.11 -4.23 -43.64
C GLN A 367 -30.68 -4.68 -42.24
N SER A 368 -30.88 -3.93 -41.14
CA SER A 368 -30.31 -4.28 -39.83
C SER A 368 -31.29 -4.70 -38.71
N GLY A 369 -32.61 -4.61 -38.92
CA GLY A 369 -33.60 -5.08 -37.92
C GLY A 369 -33.74 -4.24 -36.64
N HIS A 370 -33.00 -3.12 -36.53
CA HIS A 370 -33.09 -2.16 -35.43
C HIS A 370 -33.26 -0.72 -35.95
N TYR A 371 -33.68 0.17 -35.07
CA TYR A 371 -33.84 1.61 -35.29
C TYR A 371 -32.81 2.37 -34.44
N GLY A 372 -32.11 3.31 -35.06
CA GLY A 372 -30.98 4.06 -34.47
C GLY A 372 -29.67 3.26 -34.34
N ASN A 373 -28.66 3.90 -33.74
CA ASN A 373 -27.33 3.31 -33.52
C ASN A 373 -27.33 2.42 -32.27
N LEU A 374 -27.71 1.15 -32.44
CA LEU A 374 -27.55 0.12 -31.41
C LEU A 374 -26.05 -0.15 -31.15
N PRO A 375 -25.59 -0.22 -29.88
CA PRO A 375 -24.21 -0.61 -29.58
C PRO A 375 -23.89 -2.07 -29.94
N ASP A 376 -22.63 -2.36 -30.24
CA ASP A 376 -22.14 -3.72 -30.46
C ASP A 376 -22.38 -4.64 -29.25
N ARG A 377 -22.55 -5.93 -29.51
CA ARG A 377 -22.81 -6.94 -28.48
C ARG A 377 -21.59 -7.12 -27.57
N ILE A 378 -21.82 -7.19 -26.26
CA ILE A 378 -20.80 -7.33 -25.23
C ILE A 378 -20.86 -8.76 -24.66
N ASP A 379 -19.72 -9.37 -24.37
CA ASP A 379 -19.66 -10.67 -23.66
C ASP A 379 -20.17 -10.50 -22.22
N LEU A 380 -21.41 -10.97 -21.98
CA LEU A 380 -22.13 -10.75 -20.72
C LEU A 380 -21.98 -11.95 -19.78
N VAL A 381 -21.27 -11.73 -18.67
CA VAL A 381 -21.04 -12.73 -17.61
C VAL A 381 -22.12 -12.67 -16.53
N GLY A 382 -22.54 -13.83 -16.00
CA GLY A 382 -23.40 -13.94 -14.80
C GLY A 382 -24.85 -13.46 -14.89
N ARG A 383 -25.30 -12.91 -16.03
CA ARG A 383 -26.63 -12.25 -16.15
C ARG A 383 -27.64 -12.95 -17.06
N ASN A 384 -27.34 -14.15 -17.52
CA ASN A 384 -28.21 -14.89 -18.46
C ASN A 384 -29.64 -15.08 -17.94
N GLU A 385 -29.82 -15.46 -16.69
CA GLU A 385 -31.15 -15.60 -16.07
C GLU A 385 -31.89 -14.26 -15.99
N THR A 386 -31.18 -13.16 -15.69
CA THR A 386 -31.77 -11.82 -15.66
C THR A 386 -32.25 -11.39 -17.04
N CYS A 387 -31.45 -11.63 -18.09
CA CYS A 387 -31.84 -11.37 -19.48
C CYS A 387 -33.09 -12.17 -19.90
N GLU A 388 -33.15 -13.46 -19.58
CA GLU A 388 -34.34 -14.26 -19.90
C GLU A 388 -35.58 -13.85 -19.09
N ARG A 389 -35.41 -13.37 -17.84
CA ARG A 389 -36.51 -12.81 -17.05
C ARG A 389 -37.06 -11.52 -17.69
N ILE A 390 -36.18 -10.59 -18.08
CA ILE A 390 -36.55 -9.38 -18.85
C ILE A 390 -37.34 -9.77 -20.11
N ILE A 391 -36.82 -10.71 -20.90
CA ILE A 391 -37.47 -11.10 -22.16
C ILE A 391 -38.82 -11.79 -21.92
N THR A 392 -38.96 -12.56 -20.82
CA THR A 392 -40.22 -13.18 -20.42
C THR A 392 -41.26 -12.13 -20.01
N ALA A 393 -40.85 -11.08 -19.29
CA ALA A 393 -41.69 -9.95 -18.92
C ALA A 393 -42.18 -9.20 -20.16
N LEU A 394 -41.27 -8.82 -21.08
CA LEU A 394 -41.60 -8.14 -22.33
C LEU A 394 -42.53 -8.99 -23.20
N SER A 395 -42.29 -10.30 -23.29
CA SER A 395 -43.16 -11.26 -24.00
C SER A 395 -44.58 -11.36 -23.40
N SER A 396 -44.73 -10.96 -22.14
CA SER A 396 -46.02 -10.88 -21.42
C SER A 396 -46.67 -9.49 -21.50
N ASN A 397 -46.13 -8.58 -22.33
CA ASN A 397 -46.51 -7.16 -22.41
C ASN A 397 -46.39 -6.40 -21.07
N MET A 398 -45.50 -6.83 -20.17
CA MET A 398 -45.09 -6.04 -19.02
C MET A 398 -44.01 -5.03 -19.45
N ALA A 399 -44.11 -3.80 -18.97
CA ALA A 399 -42.97 -2.87 -19.04
C ALA A 399 -41.91 -3.29 -18.01
N VAL A 400 -40.64 -2.99 -18.26
CA VAL A 400 -39.53 -3.41 -17.39
C VAL A 400 -38.71 -2.20 -16.95
N GLU A 401 -38.46 -2.07 -15.65
CA GLU A 401 -37.52 -1.11 -15.09
C GLU A 401 -36.31 -1.86 -14.52
N ILE A 402 -35.11 -1.50 -14.98
CA ILE A 402 -33.85 -2.07 -14.50
C ILE A 402 -33.12 -1.03 -13.64
N VAL A 403 -33.09 -1.27 -12.33
CA VAL A 403 -32.55 -0.35 -11.33
C VAL A 403 -31.25 -0.89 -10.76
N ALA A 404 -30.24 -0.03 -10.66
CA ALA A 404 -28.96 -0.36 -10.03
C ALA A 404 -28.11 0.90 -9.82
N PRO A 405 -27.11 0.88 -8.93
CA PRO A 405 -26.09 1.92 -8.89
C PRO A 405 -25.31 2.07 -10.22
N PRO A 406 -24.51 3.14 -10.38
CA PRO A 406 -23.56 3.28 -11.49
C PRO A 406 -22.57 2.11 -11.55
N GLY A 407 -22.19 1.67 -12.75
CA GLY A 407 -21.19 0.60 -12.95
C GLY A 407 -21.69 -0.85 -12.82
N TYR A 408 -22.92 -1.09 -12.35
CA TYR A 408 -23.51 -2.42 -12.12
C TYR A 408 -23.93 -3.18 -13.40
N GLY A 409 -23.64 -2.65 -14.59
CA GLY A 409 -23.88 -3.32 -15.87
C GLY A 409 -25.28 -3.15 -16.48
N LYS A 410 -26.10 -2.18 -16.02
CA LYS A 410 -27.45 -1.88 -16.58
C LYS A 410 -27.46 -1.82 -18.12
N THR A 411 -26.63 -0.93 -18.70
CA THR A 411 -26.45 -0.77 -20.15
C THR A 411 -26.04 -2.10 -20.81
N SER A 412 -25.13 -2.88 -20.22
CA SER A 412 -24.67 -4.16 -20.78
C SER A 412 -25.78 -5.21 -20.85
N VAL A 413 -26.60 -5.32 -19.78
CA VAL A 413 -27.77 -6.21 -19.73
C VAL A 413 -28.80 -5.80 -20.80
N VAL A 414 -29.03 -4.50 -20.96
CA VAL A 414 -29.98 -3.95 -21.94
C VAL A 414 -29.52 -4.13 -23.38
N ILE A 415 -28.22 -3.95 -23.66
CA ILE A 415 -27.62 -4.24 -24.98
C ILE A 415 -27.80 -5.72 -25.33
N GLU A 416 -27.52 -6.64 -24.40
CA GLU A 416 -27.70 -8.07 -24.64
C GLU A 416 -29.18 -8.45 -24.86
N VAL A 417 -30.11 -7.87 -24.09
CA VAL A 417 -31.55 -8.04 -24.32
C VAL A 417 -31.96 -7.52 -25.71
N ALA A 418 -31.44 -6.36 -26.13
CA ALA A 418 -31.71 -5.82 -27.47
C ALA A 418 -31.26 -6.79 -28.58
N HIS A 419 -30.03 -7.30 -28.51
CA HIS A 419 -29.52 -8.28 -29.48
C HIS A 419 -30.34 -9.57 -29.48
N ARG A 420 -30.70 -10.13 -28.31
CA ARG A 420 -31.58 -11.31 -28.23
C ARG A 420 -32.99 -11.08 -28.80
N MET A 421 -33.54 -9.87 -28.67
CA MET A 421 -34.85 -9.54 -29.25
C MET A 421 -34.77 -9.40 -30.78
N ILE A 422 -33.66 -8.91 -31.32
CA ILE A 422 -33.38 -8.89 -32.77
C ILE A 422 -33.20 -10.31 -33.32
N GLU A 423 -32.49 -11.19 -32.61
CA GLU A 423 -32.39 -12.62 -32.94
C GLU A 423 -33.78 -13.30 -32.98
N ARG A 424 -34.69 -12.90 -32.09
CA ARG A 424 -36.11 -13.31 -32.07
C ARG A 424 -36.98 -12.59 -33.11
N LYS A 425 -36.39 -11.80 -34.01
CA LYS A 425 -37.02 -11.04 -35.11
C LYS A 425 -37.97 -9.91 -34.65
N THR A 426 -37.79 -9.42 -33.42
CA THR A 426 -38.46 -8.21 -32.93
C THR A 426 -37.62 -6.98 -33.28
N TYR A 427 -38.27 -5.87 -33.63
CA TYR A 427 -37.55 -4.62 -33.87
C TYR A 427 -37.20 -3.95 -32.54
N VAL A 428 -36.04 -3.32 -32.47
CA VAL A 428 -35.59 -2.58 -31.28
C VAL A 428 -35.31 -1.12 -31.66
N ALA A 429 -35.85 -0.19 -30.88
CA ALA A 429 -35.52 1.24 -30.93
C ALA A 429 -34.77 1.59 -29.63
N TYR A 430 -33.53 2.04 -29.76
CA TYR A 430 -32.62 2.20 -28.61
C TYR A 430 -32.20 3.67 -28.46
N VAL A 431 -32.63 4.30 -27.36
CA VAL A 431 -32.54 5.75 -27.12
C VAL A 431 -31.59 6.07 -25.97
N LYS A 432 -30.56 6.88 -26.26
CA LYS A 432 -29.67 7.47 -25.24
C LYS A 432 -30.05 8.95 -25.02
N PRO A 433 -30.73 9.32 -23.93
CA PRO A 433 -31.13 10.71 -23.64
C PRO A 433 -29.96 11.56 -23.09
N ARG A 434 -28.83 11.61 -23.81
CA ARG A 434 -27.71 12.50 -23.47
C ARG A 434 -28.06 13.94 -23.87
N GLY A 435 -27.98 14.87 -22.92
CA GLY A 435 -28.29 16.29 -23.13
C GLY A 435 -29.79 16.61 -23.22
N VAL A 436 -30.66 15.66 -22.85
CA VAL A 436 -32.12 15.84 -22.83
C VAL A 436 -32.51 16.54 -21.53
N THR A 437 -33.21 17.66 -21.66
CA THR A 437 -33.61 18.56 -20.56
C THR A 437 -35.12 18.73 -20.39
N CYS A 438 -35.92 18.26 -21.35
CA CYS A 438 -37.38 18.21 -21.24
C CYS A 438 -37.98 16.97 -21.91
N VAL A 439 -39.31 16.84 -21.87
CA VAL A 439 -40.03 15.71 -22.47
C VAL A 439 -40.06 15.84 -24.00
N GLU A 440 -40.07 17.07 -24.53
CA GLU A 440 -39.98 17.41 -25.94
C GLU A 440 -38.62 16.99 -26.54
N ASP A 441 -37.52 17.19 -25.81
CA ASP A 441 -36.18 16.71 -26.20
C ASP A 441 -36.18 15.18 -26.34
N LEU A 442 -36.81 14.47 -25.39
CA LEU A 442 -36.89 13.01 -25.42
C LEU A 442 -37.77 12.53 -26.57
N ALA A 443 -38.93 13.16 -26.78
CA ALA A 443 -39.83 12.88 -27.88
C ALA A 443 -39.14 13.09 -29.24
N SER A 444 -38.38 14.18 -29.39
CA SER A 444 -37.53 14.44 -30.56
C SER A 444 -36.51 13.33 -30.78
N LYS A 445 -35.83 12.89 -29.71
CA LYS A 445 -34.85 11.79 -29.79
C LYS A 445 -35.47 10.45 -30.17
N ILE A 446 -36.70 10.18 -29.73
CA ILE A 446 -37.47 8.99 -30.13
C ILE A 446 -37.83 9.06 -31.63
N ILE A 447 -38.32 10.22 -32.11
CA ILE A 447 -38.64 10.45 -33.53
C ILE A 447 -37.41 10.24 -34.43
N GLU A 448 -36.28 10.87 -34.07
CA GLU A 448 -35.00 10.71 -34.78
C GLU A 448 -34.55 9.24 -34.80
N THR A 449 -34.63 8.54 -33.66
CA THR A 449 -34.22 7.13 -33.53
C THR A 449 -35.05 6.23 -34.45
N LEU A 450 -36.35 6.51 -34.59
CA LEU A 450 -37.27 5.81 -35.48
C LEU A 450 -37.10 6.19 -36.97
N GLY A 451 -36.20 7.14 -37.30
CA GLY A 451 -35.85 7.53 -38.67
C GLY A 451 -36.71 8.65 -39.26
N TYR A 452 -37.41 9.41 -38.41
CA TYR A 452 -38.26 10.54 -38.82
C TYR A 452 -37.57 11.88 -38.46
N VAL A 453 -38.01 12.96 -39.12
CA VAL A 453 -37.56 14.34 -38.80
C VAL A 453 -38.55 14.93 -37.79
N PRO A 454 -38.11 15.45 -36.63
CA PRO A 454 -39.00 16.11 -35.67
C PRO A 454 -39.54 17.43 -36.24
N GLY A 455 -40.85 17.63 -36.15
CA GLY A 455 -41.54 18.87 -36.45
C GLY A 455 -41.75 19.73 -35.20
N GLU A 456 -42.72 20.65 -35.25
CA GLU A 456 -42.99 21.55 -34.13
C GLU A 456 -43.62 20.81 -32.94
N ASN A 457 -44.51 19.84 -33.14
CA ASN A 457 -45.30 19.19 -32.09
C ASN A 457 -44.77 17.83 -31.66
N THR A 458 -43.51 17.81 -31.25
CA THR A 458 -42.69 16.61 -31.00
C THR A 458 -43.35 15.54 -30.12
N ILE A 459 -44.05 15.90 -29.04
CA ILE A 459 -44.72 14.92 -28.16
C ILE A 459 -45.87 14.19 -28.87
N THR A 460 -46.76 14.91 -29.57
CA THR A 460 -47.87 14.29 -30.29
C THR A 460 -47.41 13.62 -31.59
N GLU A 461 -46.38 14.15 -32.23
CA GLU A 461 -45.71 13.51 -33.36
C GLU A 461 -45.04 12.20 -32.97
N ALA A 462 -44.39 12.10 -31.80
CA ALA A 462 -43.79 10.86 -31.32
C ALA A 462 -44.87 9.78 -31.11
N LEU A 463 -45.97 10.12 -30.43
CA LEU A 463 -47.11 9.21 -30.24
C LEU A 463 -47.81 8.85 -31.58
N SER A 464 -47.85 9.77 -32.54
CA SER A 464 -48.35 9.51 -33.90
C SER A 464 -47.44 8.55 -34.68
N CYS A 465 -46.12 8.79 -34.67
CA CYS A 465 -45.14 7.90 -35.31
C CYS A 465 -45.23 6.49 -34.72
N ILE A 466 -45.30 6.38 -33.39
CA ILE A 466 -45.44 5.13 -32.66
C ILE A 466 -46.74 4.39 -33.00
N SER A 467 -47.88 5.08 -33.01
CA SER A 467 -49.16 4.46 -33.39
C SER A 467 -49.26 4.12 -34.89
N SER A 468 -48.44 4.76 -35.73
CA SER A 468 -48.35 4.46 -37.17
C SER A 468 -47.57 3.18 -37.50
N LEU A 469 -46.82 2.60 -36.55
CA LEU A 469 -46.04 1.37 -36.70
C LEU A 469 -46.95 0.15 -36.98
N LYS A 470 -47.24 -0.10 -38.26
CA LYS A 470 -48.14 -1.19 -38.68
C LYS A 470 -47.46 -2.57 -38.61
N ARG A 471 -48.07 -3.47 -37.84
CA ARG A 471 -47.84 -4.94 -37.79
C ARG A 471 -46.50 -5.43 -37.21
N LYS A 472 -45.69 -4.58 -36.59
CA LYS A 472 -44.42 -4.99 -35.94
C LYS A 472 -44.40 -4.47 -34.51
N SER A 473 -44.17 -5.35 -33.54
CA SER A 473 -43.84 -4.94 -32.17
C SER A 473 -42.42 -4.36 -32.13
N VAL A 474 -42.25 -3.27 -31.39
CA VAL A 474 -40.98 -2.59 -31.20
C VAL A 474 -40.65 -2.58 -29.71
N VAL A 475 -39.47 -3.05 -29.34
CA VAL A 475 -38.92 -2.84 -27.99
C VAL A 475 -38.33 -1.43 -27.96
N LEU A 476 -38.93 -0.53 -27.18
CA LEU A 476 -38.40 0.81 -26.95
C LEU A 476 -37.55 0.79 -25.67
N ILE A 477 -36.27 1.06 -25.83
CA ILE A 477 -35.28 1.08 -24.76
C ILE A 477 -34.88 2.53 -24.49
N ILE A 478 -35.01 2.99 -23.24
CA ILE A 478 -34.60 4.33 -22.80
C ILE A 478 -33.63 4.18 -21.62
N GLU A 479 -32.37 4.59 -21.81
CA GLU A 479 -31.35 4.52 -20.73
C GLU A 479 -31.33 5.76 -19.82
N ASN A 480 -31.07 5.55 -18.53
CA ASN A 480 -30.83 6.56 -17.49
C ASN A 480 -31.89 7.68 -17.46
N ILE A 481 -33.15 7.30 -17.20
CA ILE A 481 -34.29 8.24 -17.13
C ILE A 481 -34.22 9.25 -15.97
N ASP A 482 -33.31 9.06 -15.00
CA ASP A 482 -33.26 9.82 -13.74
C ASP A 482 -33.06 11.33 -13.94
N ASN A 483 -32.63 11.83 -15.09
CA ASN A 483 -32.50 13.27 -15.31
C ASN A 483 -33.85 13.94 -15.56
N LEU A 484 -34.83 13.21 -16.10
CA LEU A 484 -36.16 13.73 -16.43
C LEU A 484 -37.12 13.69 -15.24
N LEU A 485 -36.84 12.84 -14.25
CA LEU A 485 -37.65 12.66 -13.05
C LEU A 485 -37.43 13.73 -11.97
N HIS A 486 -36.35 14.53 -12.07
CA HIS A 486 -36.00 15.60 -11.11
C HIS A 486 -36.02 17.02 -11.72
N LEU A 487 -36.69 17.22 -12.86
CA LEU A 487 -36.69 18.51 -13.57
C LEU A 487 -37.33 19.68 -12.79
N GLU A 488 -38.20 19.39 -11.83
CA GLU A 488 -38.84 20.42 -11.01
C GLU A 488 -37.94 20.97 -9.91
N ASP A 489 -37.03 20.14 -9.37
CA ASP A 489 -36.17 20.54 -8.24
C ASP A 489 -35.15 21.61 -8.64
N GLN A 490 -34.51 21.47 -9.80
CA GLN A 490 -33.44 22.41 -10.22
C GLN A 490 -33.94 23.86 -10.41
N LEU A 491 -35.18 24.05 -10.88
CA LEU A 491 -35.76 25.38 -11.11
C LEU A 491 -36.17 26.13 -9.83
N SER A 492 -36.03 25.50 -8.65
CA SER A 492 -36.41 26.08 -7.35
C SER A 492 -35.24 26.71 -6.59
N ASN A 493 -34.00 26.30 -6.88
CA ASN A 493 -32.80 26.68 -6.11
C ASN A 493 -31.88 27.72 -6.78
N ASP A 494 -31.98 27.96 -8.10
CA ASP A 494 -31.10 28.92 -8.78
C ASP A 494 -31.50 30.39 -8.53
N LYS A 495 -30.78 31.01 -7.59
CA LYS A 495 -30.86 32.45 -7.29
C LYS A 495 -30.08 33.34 -8.28
N TYR A 496 -29.57 32.78 -9.38
CA TYR A 496 -28.64 33.44 -10.30
C TYR A 496 -29.10 33.44 -11.77
N HIS A 497 -30.24 34.08 -12.06
CA HIS A 497 -30.55 34.55 -13.42
C HIS A 497 -31.15 35.96 -13.43
N GLN A 498 -30.31 36.95 -13.10
CA GLN A 498 -30.33 38.25 -13.77
C GLN A 498 -29.05 38.38 -14.60
N GLU A 499 -29.13 39.15 -15.69
CA GLU A 499 -28.03 39.43 -16.64
C GLU A 499 -27.64 38.29 -17.60
N LEU A 500 -28.48 38.06 -18.61
CA LEU A 500 -28.02 37.78 -19.99
C LEU A 500 -29.14 38.11 -20.99
N LYS A 501 -29.40 39.40 -21.18
CA LYS A 501 -30.14 39.90 -22.34
C LYS A 501 -29.20 39.99 -23.55
N SER A 502 -29.10 38.91 -24.31
CA SER A 502 -28.64 38.98 -25.70
C SER A 502 -29.79 38.65 -26.63
N GLU A 503 -30.03 39.50 -27.62
CA GLU A 503 -31.11 39.33 -28.60
C GLU A 503 -30.82 38.14 -29.51
N ASN A 504 -31.58 37.05 -29.35
CA ASN A 504 -31.87 36.13 -30.43
C ASN A 504 -33.26 35.52 -30.23
N CYS A 505 -34.04 35.52 -31.31
CA CYS A 505 -35.46 35.20 -31.29
C CYS A 505 -35.69 33.68 -31.24
N CYS A 506 -35.98 33.12 -30.05
CA CYS A 506 -36.56 31.77 -29.90
C CYS A 506 -37.16 31.43 -28.51
N THR A 507 -37.13 32.32 -27.51
CA THR A 507 -37.57 32.02 -26.11
C THR A 507 -39.02 32.39 -25.78
N GLN A 508 -39.89 32.49 -26.79
CA GLN A 508 -41.33 32.69 -26.59
C GLN A 508 -42.16 31.65 -27.36
N MET A 509 -42.10 30.39 -26.93
CA MET A 509 -43.27 29.50 -26.91
C MET A 509 -43.00 28.20 -26.13
N TRP A 510 -43.94 27.89 -25.22
CA TRP A 510 -44.30 26.60 -24.61
C TRP A 510 -44.15 26.47 -23.09
N GLY A 511 -45.04 25.65 -22.53
CA GLY A 511 -45.39 25.64 -21.11
C GLY A 511 -44.39 24.89 -20.24
N LYS A 512 -44.44 25.17 -18.93
CA LYS A 512 -43.69 24.39 -17.94
C LYS A 512 -44.20 22.94 -17.93
N VAL A 513 -43.34 22.02 -18.34
CA VAL A 513 -43.60 20.58 -18.30
C VAL A 513 -43.25 20.05 -16.91
N THR A 514 -44.16 19.27 -16.32
CA THR A 514 -44.05 18.75 -14.95
C THR A 514 -43.52 17.30 -14.91
N GLN A 515 -43.09 16.84 -13.73
CA GLN A 515 -42.80 15.42 -13.48
C GLN A 515 -44.04 14.55 -13.81
N GLY A 516 -45.24 15.07 -13.54
CA GLY A 516 -46.51 14.43 -13.89
C GLY A 516 -46.71 14.27 -15.41
N ASP A 517 -46.24 15.23 -16.22
CA ASP A 517 -46.32 15.16 -17.68
C ASP A 517 -45.34 14.11 -18.24
N PHE A 518 -44.13 13.98 -17.67
CA PHE A 518 -43.20 12.92 -18.06
C PHE A 518 -43.73 11.52 -17.72
N LEU A 519 -44.28 11.33 -16.51
CA LEU A 519 -44.93 10.07 -16.12
C LEU A 519 -46.15 9.76 -17.02
N THR A 520 -46.90 10.78 -17.41
CA THR A 520 -48.03 10.66 -18.33
C THR A 520 -47.58 10.31 -19.75
N PHE A 521 -46.45 10.85 -20.21
CA PHE A 521 -45.85 10.50 -21.50
C PHE A 521 -45.36 9.05 -21.52
N LEU A 522 -44.60 8.60 -20.51
CA LEU A 522 -44.22 7.20 -20.33
C LEU A 522 -45.45 6.27 -20.28
N LYS A 523 -46.55 6.72 -19.67
CA LYS A 523 -47.82 5.97 -19.65
C LYS A 523 -48.42 5.79 -21.03
N TYR A 524 -48.47 6.84 -21.88
CA TYR A 524 -48.95 6.69 -23.26
C TYR A 524 -48.04 5.80 -24.12
N LEU A 525 -46.71 5.85 -23.89
CA LEU A 525 -45.76 4.94 -24.54
C LEU A 525 -46.03 3.48 -24.16
N GLY A 526 -46.11 3.15 -22.86
CA GLY A 526 -46.30 1.78 -22.40
C GLY A 526 -47.72 1.22 -22.60
N GLN A 527 -48.74 2.07 -22.79
CA GLN A 527 -50.10 1.63 -23.17
C GLN A 527 -50.26 1.35 -24.67
N SER A 528 -49.25 1.68 -25.50
CA SER A 528 -49.32 1.46 -26.95
C SER A 528 -49.13 -0.04 -27.29
N PRO A 529 -50.08 -0.72 -27.94
CA PRO A 529 -50.08 -2.19 -28.08
C PRO A 529 -48.96 -2.76 -28.96
N ASN A 530 -48.23 -1.89 -29.67
CA ASN A 530 -47.08 -2.25 -30.50
C ASN A 530 -45.73 -1.94 -29.82
N ILE A 531 -45.71 -1.40 -28.60
CA ILE A 531 -44.48 -1.08 -27.85
C ILE A 531 -44.31 -2.01 -26.64
N GLN A 532 -43.08 -2.47 -26.45
CA GLN A 532 -42.61 -3.09 -25.21
C GLN A 532 -41.54 -2.16 -24.62
N LEU A 533 -41.78 -1.63 -23.42
CA LEU A 533 -40.96 -0.55 -22.84
C LEU A 533 -39.92 -1.12 -21.86
N VAL A 534 -38.65 -0.76 -22.06
CA VAL A 534 -37.54 -1.03 -21.13
C VAL A 534 -36.91 0.28 -20.69
N LEU A 535 -36.87 0.52 -19.39
CA LEU A 535 -36.27 1.69 -18.76
C LEU A 535 -35.05 1.28 -17.92
N THR A 536 -34.04 2.14 -17.84
CA THR A 536 -32.98 2.00 -16.83
C THR A 536 -32.85 3.24 -15.96
N SER A 537 -32.65 3.02 -14.67
CA SER A 537 -32.59 4.05 -13.62
C SER A 537 -31.54 3.71 -12.56
N ARG A 538 -31.21 4.69 -11.72
CA ARG A 538 -30.34 4.55 -10.54
C ARG A 538 -31.15 4.34 -9.26
N GLU A 539 -32.32 4.94 -9.19
CA GLU A 539 -33.23 4.95 -8.05
C GLU A 539 -34.51 4.20 -8.41
N THR A 540 -35.20 3.60 -7.43
CA THR A 540 -36.48 2.91 -7.69
C THR A 540 -37.62 3.92 -7.72
N TYR A 541 -38.42 3.95 -8.79
CA TYR A 541 -39.60 4.81 -8.90
C TYR A 541 -40.89 3.97 -8.97
N ASP A 542 -41.96 4.38 -8.29
CA ASP A 542 -43.21 3.60 -8.28
C ASP A 542 -44.10 3.91 -9.51
N PHE A 543 -43.81 3.23 -10.62
CA PHE A 543 -44.60 3.31 -11.84
C PHE A 543 -45.92 2.51 -11.78
N ASN A 544 -46.17 1.69 -10.75
CA ASN A 544 -47.28 0.73 -10.72
C ASN A 544 -48.68 1.38 -10.68
N ALA A 545 -48.78 2.65 -10.24
CA ALA A 545 -50.01 3.42 -10.34
C ALA A 545 -50.43 3.75 -11.79
N SER A 546 -49.53 3.56 -12.76
CA SER A 546 -49.68 4.02 -14.15
C SER A 546 -49.83 2.88 -15.17
N LEU A 547 -49.03 1.82 -15.00
CA LEU A 547 -48.88 0.65 -15.88
C LEU A 547 -48.33 -0.52 -15.05
N PRO A 548 -48.54 -1.79 -15.47
CA PRO A 548 -47.90 -2.91 -14.82
C PRO A 548 -46.42 -3.00 -15.22
N PHE A 549 -45.52 -2.80 -14.25
CA PHE A 549 -44.06 -2.88 -14.44
C PHE A 549 -43.48 -4.11 -13.71
N GLU A 550 -42.49 -4.77 -14.31
CA GLU A 550 -41.56 -5.62 -13.57
C GLU A 550 -40.33 -4.80 -13.15
N LEU A 551 -40.11 -4.71 -11.83
CA LEU A 551 -38.93 -4.08 -11.24
C LEU A 551 -37.79 -5.10 -11.14
N ILE A 552 -36.63 -4.78 -11.73
CA ILE A 552 -35.46 -5.63 -11.78
C ILE A 552 -34.26 -4.90 -11.16
N ASN A 553 -34.02 -5.17 -9.89
CA ASN A 553 -32.83 -4.69 -9.18
C ASN A 553 -31.62 -5.55 -9.59
N LEU A 554 -30.59 -4.94 -10.18
CA LEU A 554 -29.31 -5.63 -10.41
C LEU A 554 -28.45 -5.55 -9.15
N GLU A 555 -28.22 -6.69 -8.52
CA GLU A 555 -27.18 -6.87 -7.50
C GLU A 555 -25.77 -6.85 -8.14
N PRO A 556 -24.66 -6.83 -7.37
CA PRO A 556 -23.33 -7.14 -7.92
C PRO A 556 -23.28 -8.55 -8.55
N LEU A 557 -22.21 -8.86 -9.28
CA LEU A 557 -21.91 -10.25 -9.68
C LEU A 557 -21.54 -11.05 -8.42
N ASN A 558 -21.83 -12.36 -8.42
CA ASN A 558 -21.32 -13.24 -7.37
C ASN A 558 -19.81 -13.48 -7.55
N ASP A 559 -19.17 -14.03 -6.52
CA ASP A 559 -17.71 -14.22 -6.49
C ASP A 559 -17.21 -15.12 -7.62
N ASN A 560 -17.98 -16.14 -8.02
CA ASN A 560 -17.62 -17.07 -9.11
C ASN A 560 -17.68 -16.39 -10.48
N ASP A 561 -18.75 -15.65 -10.77
CA ASP A 561 -18.88 -14.87 -12.01
C ASP A 561 -17.81 -13.78 -12.09
N SER A 562 -17.51 -13.13 -10.96
CA SER A 562 -16.46 -12.12 -10.85
C SER A 562 -15.07 -12.71 -11.09
N ALA A 563 -14.76 -13.85 -10.45
CA ALA A 563 -13.54 -14.60 -10.69
C ALA A 563 -13.44 -15.07 -12.16
N SER A 564 -14.56 -15.46 -12.78
CA SER A 564 -14.56 -15.88 -14.19
C SER A 564 -14.16 -14.73 -15.13
N MET A 565 -14.51 -13.48 -14.81
CA MET A 565 -14.05 -12.31 -15.58
C MET A 565 -12.54 -12.13 -15.50
N PHE A 566 -11.93 -12.30 -14.31
CA PHE A 566 -10.48 -12.27 -14.14
C PHE A 566 -9.79 -13.45 -14.82
N SER A 567 -10.38 -14.66 -14.79
CA SER A 567 -9.83 -15.86 -15.43
C SER A 567 -9.78 -15.79 -16.98
N LYS A 568 -10.50 -14.84 -17.59
CA LYS A 568 -10.42 -14.52 -19.03
C LYS A 568 -9.25 -13.59 -19.39
N CYS A 569 -8.34 -13.30 -18.46
CA CYS A 569 -7.06 -12.68 -18.75
C CYS A 569 -6.06 -13.74 -19.23
N GLU A 570 -5.22 -13.43 -20.22
CA GLU A 570 -4.32 -14.42 -20.85
C GLU A 570 -3.08 -14.75 -20.01
N ASP A 571 -2.79 -13.96 -18.98
CA ASP A 571 -1.72 -14.20 -18.00
C ASP A 571 -2.26 -14.83 -16.72
N GLY A 572 -1.62 -15.92 -16.26
CA GLY A 572 -2.06 -16.71 -15.11
C GLY A 572 -1.91 -15.98 -13.77
N LEU A 573 -2.99 -15.31 -13.35
CA LEU A 573 -3.17 -14.83 -11.98
C LEU A 573 -3.37 -16.00 -11.02
N ASP A 574 -2.81 -15.90 -9.81
CA ASP A 574 -2.99 -16.90 -8.76
C ASP A 574 -4.41 -16.87 -8.16
N ASP A 575 -4.90 -18.02 -7.70
CA ASP A 575 -6.27 -18.17 -7.17
C ASP A 575 -6.52 -17.32 -5.92
N ASP A 576 -5.51 -17.12 -5.05
CA ASP A 576 -5.66 -16.28 -3.87
C ASP A 576 -5.65 -14.78 -4.22
N LEU A 577 -4.87 -14.37 -5.22
CA LEU A 577 -4.92 -13.02 -5.79
C LEU A 577 -6.27 -12.73 -6.47
N ILE A 578 -6.85 -13.70 -7.19
CA ILE A 578 -8.19 -13.54 -7.78
C ILE A 578 -9.25 -13.35 -6.69
N LYS A 579 -9.21 -14.14 -5.60
CA LYS A 579 -10.13 -13.96 -4.45
C LYS A 579 -10.02 -12.57 -3.83
N GLU A 580 -8.80 -12.05 -3.68
CA GLU A 580 -8.57 -10.70 -3.17
C GLU A 580 -9.13 -9.64 -4.12
N LEU A 581 -8.80 -9.68 -5.41
CA LEU A 581 -9.31 -8.73 -6.41
C LEU A 581 -10.85 -8.76 -6.53
N VAL A 582 -11.46 -9.94 -6.46
CA VAL A 582 -12.92 -10.11 -6.39
C VAL A 582 -13.50 -9.46 -5.13
N SER A 583 -12.87 -9.69 -3.97
CA SER A 583 -13.28 -9.05 -2.71
C SER A 583 -13.17 -7.53 -2.74
N VAL A 584 -12.15 -6.96 -3.40
CA VAL A 584 -11.98 -5.51 -3.50
C VAL A 584 -12.97 -4.89 -4.50
N CYS A 585 -13.20 -5.54 -5.65
CA CYS A 585 -14.17 -5.06 -6.63
C CYS A 585 -15.63 -5.24 -6.19
N GLY A 586 -15.89 -6.14 -5.23
CA GLY A 586 -17.20 -6.44 -4.66
C GLY A 586 -18.25 -6.92 -5.68
N GLY A 587 -17.79 -7.45 -6.82
CA GLY A 587 -18.67 -7.88 -7.91
C GLY A 587 -19.19 -6.78 -8.84
N ILE A 588 -18.70 -5.53 -8.75
CA ILE A 588 -19.12 -4.46 -9.66
C ILE A 588 -18.46 -4.66 -11.05
N PRO A 589 -19.21 -4.92 -12.14
CA PRO A 589 -18.63 -5.25 -13.44
C PRO A 589 -17.72 -4.16 -14.01
N LEU A 590 -18.08 -2.88 -13.85
CA LEU A 590 -17.24 -1.79 -14.34
C LEU A 590 -15.89 -1.74 -13.60
N MET A 591 -15.87 -1.92 -12.28
CA MET A 591 -14.64 -1.98 -11.49
C MET A 591 -13.75 -3.15 -11.91
N ILE A 592 -14.35 -4.33 -12.09
CA ILE A 592 -13.67 -5.53 -12.59
C ILE A 592 -13.06 -5.26 -13.97
N CYS A 593 -13.81 -4.67 -14.90
CA CYS A 593 -13.29 -4.29 -16.21
C CYS A 593 -12.16 -3.24 -16.15
N THR A 594 -12.24 -2.26 -15.25
CA THR A 594 -11.17 -1.26 -15.03
C THR A 594 -9.91 -1.92 -14.49
N VAL A 595 -10.01 -2.77 -13.46
CA VAL A 595 -8.87 -3.52 -12.91
C VAL A 595 -8.28 -4.46 -13.96
N ILE A 596 -9.10 -5.20 -14.72
CA ILE A 596 -8.62 -6.03 -15.84
C ILE A 596 -7.93 -5.17 -16.91
N SER A 597 -8.41 -3.96 -17.19
CA SER A 597 -7.78 -3.06 -18.17
C SER A 597 -6.43 -2.52 -17.69
N ILE A 598 -6.31 -2.22 -16.39
CA ILE A 598 -5.03 -1.87 -15.75
C ILE A 598 -4.07 -3.05 -15.80
N LEU A 599 -4.51 -4.25 -15.42
CA LEU A 599 -3.71 -5.49 -15.48
C LEU A 599 -3.27 -5.87 -16.90
N LYS A 600 -4.06 -5.52 -17.94
CA LYS A 600 -3.70 -5.73 -19.35
C LYS A 600 -2.81 -4.61 -19.93
N GLY A 601 -2.91 -3.41 -19.38
CA GLY A 601 -2.14 -2.23 -19.84
C GLY A 601 -0.78 -2.08 -19.16
N GLU A 602 -0.60 -2.64 -17.96
CA GLU A 602 0.59 -2.46 -17.13
C GLU A 602 1.32 -3.78 -16.83
N ASN A 603 2.56 -3.66 -16.36
CA ASN A 603 3.44 -4.79 -16.09
C ASN A 603 2.92 -5.60 -14.87
N PRO A 604 2.91 -6.97 -14.88
CA PRO A 604 2.35 -7.79 -13.79
C PRO A 604 2.89 -7.52 -12.37
N GLN A 605 4.01 -6.81 -12.22
CA GLN A 605 4.53 -6.36 -10.91
C GLN A 605 3.57 -5.41 -10.17
N LYS A 606 2.74 -4.62 -10.88
CA LYS A 606 1.70 -3.80 -10.23
C LYS A 606 0.55 -4.63 -9.67
N ALA A 607 0.24 -5.80 -10.25
CA ALA A 607 -0.76 -6.72 -9.70
C ALA A 607 -0.39 -7.15 -8.26
N THR A 608 0.90 -7.40 -8.02
CA THR A 608 1.47 -7.68 -6.70
C THR A 608 1.63 -6.46 -5.78
N GLN A 609 1.57 -5.22 -6.28
CA GLN A 609 1.44 -4.04 -5.41
C GLN A 609 -0.01 -3.82 -5.00
N LEU A 610 -0.95 -4.01 -5.92
CA LEU A 610 -2.40 -3.96 -5.70
C LEU A 610 -2.86 -4.99 -4.62
N SER A 611 -2.13 -6.10 -4.43
CA SER A 611 -2.34 -7.10 -3.37
C SER A 611 -1.62 -6.80 -2.03
N THR A 612 -1.00 -5.62 -1.90
CA THR A 612 -0.30 -5.19 -0.66
C THR A 612 -0.85 -3.88 -0.10
N THR A 613 -1.54 -3.10 -0.92
CA THR A 613 -2.35 -1.95 -0.51
C THR A 613 -3.67 -2.40 0.11
N SER A 614 -4.20 -1.65 1.10
CA SER A 614 -5.51 -1.97 1.65
C SER A 614 -6.61 -1.88 0.58
N PRO A 615 -7.71 -2.65 0.69
CA PRO A 615 -8.86 -2.53 -0.19
C PRO A 615 -9.39 -1.10 -0.35
N SER A 616 -9.29 -0.30 0.71
CA SER A 616 -9.67 1.12 0.74
C SER A 616 -8.70 2.05 0.00
N CYS A 617 -7.41 1.72 -0.05
CA CYS A 617 -6.45 2.41 -0.91
C CYS A 617 -6.68 2.06 -2.38
N LEU A 618 -6.92 0.78 -2.70
CA LEU A 618 -7.30 0.37 -4.07
C LEU A 618 -8.56 1.08 -4.55
N ALA A 619 -9.61 1.08 -3.73
CA ALA A 619 -10.88 1.71 -4.06
C ALA A 619 -10.69 3.23 -4.30
N ARG A 620 -9.82 3.88 -3.52
CA ARG A 620 -9.47 5.30 -3.65
C ARG A 620 -8.65 5.58 -4.93
N GLU A 621 -7.68 4.75 -5.25
CA GLU A 621 -6.89 4.86 -6.49
C GLU A 621 -7.74 4.60 -7.73
N LEU A 622 -8.64 3.63 -7.68
CA LEU A 622 -9.60 3.35 -8.76
C LEU A 622 -10.67 4.45 -8.88
N LEU A 623 -11.11 5.05 -7.76
CA LEU A 623 -11.96 6.25 -7.77
C LEU A 623 -11.28 7.47 -8.40
N ALA A 624 -9.97 7.63 -8.18
CA ALA A 624 -9.18 8.71 -8.79
C ALA A 624 -8.96 8.49 -10.30
N ASN A 625 -8.88 7.24 -10.75
CA ASN A 625 -8.67 6.90 -12.17
C ASN A 625 -9.98 6.76 -12.99
N GLU A 626 -11.10 6.32 -12.40
CA GLU A 626 -12.42 6.21 -13.05
C GLU A 626 -13.41 7.29 -12.60
N ASP A 627 -13.09 8.50 -13.05
CA ASP A 627 -13.83 9.76 -12.91
C ASP A 627 -15.34 9.64 -13.23
N ARG A 628 -15.76 8.63 -14.03
CA ARG A 628 -17.17 8.37 -14.36
C ARG A 628 -17.99 7.84 -13.20
N ILE A 629 -17.42 6.96 -12.37
CA ILE A 629 -18.18 6.36 -11.25
C ILE A 629 -18.26 7.37 -10.12
N ALA A 630 -17.14 8.04 -9.81
CA ALA A 630 -17.08 9.13 -8.84
C ALA A 630 -18.13 10.22 -9.15
N LYS A 631 -18.15 10.77 -10.37
CA LYS A 631 -19.17 11.75 -10.80
C LYS A 631 -20.60 11.22 -10.76
N SER A 632 -20.80 9.92 -11.04
CA SER A 632 -22.16 9.34 -11.00
C SER A 632 -22.68 9.16 -9.58
N LEU A 633 -21.79 8.83 -8.62
CA LEU A 633 -22.12 8.79 -7.19
C LEU A 633 -22.27 10.20 -6.60
N GLU A 634 -21.48 11.17 -7.06
CA GLU A 634 -21.61 12.60 -6.72
C GLU A 634 -23.02 13.10 -7.06
N ILE A 635 -23.46 12.88 -8.31
CA ILE A 635 -24.82 13.25 -8.75
C ILE A 635 -25.91 12.53 -7.93
N CYS A 636 -25.67 11.31 -7.45
CA CYS A 636 -26.61 10.61 -6.56
C CYS A 636 -26.61 11.19 -5.15
N PHE A 637 -25.45 11.62 -4.63
CA PHE A 637 -25.34 12.24 -3.31
C PHE A 637 -25.97 13.64 -3.29
N ASP A 638 -25.73 14.45 -4.33
CA ASP A 638 -26.25 15.82 -4.45
C ASP A 638 -27.79 15.87 -4.58
N ARG A 639 -28.42 14.76 -4.99
CA ARG A 639 -29.89 14.58 -5.05
C ARG A 639 -30.53 14.23 -3.71
N LEU A 640 -29.75 13.75 -2.74
CA LEU A 640 -30.28 13.42 -1.42
C LEU A 640 -30.61 14.70 -0.64
N SER A 641 -31.62 14.64 0.23
CA SER A 641 -31.86 15.73 1.20
C SER A 641 -30.64 15.93 2.10
N GLN A 642 -30.45 17.15 2.62
CA GLN A 642 -29.33 17.45 3.53
C GLN A 642 -29.30 16.55 4.79
N GLU A 643 -30.45 16.01 5.20
CA GLU A 643 -30.55 15.04 6.29
C GLU A 643 -30.04 13.66 5.84
N ASN A 644 -30.47 13.17 4.67
CA ASN A 644 -29.99 11.93 4.09
C ASN A 644 -28.49 11.98 3.75
N GLN A 645 -27.96 13.13 3.32
CA GLN A 645 -26.52 13.36 3.11
C GLN A 645 -25.72 13.22 4.41
N LYS A 646 -26.21 13.77 5.53
CA LYS A 646 -25.55 13.58 6.84
C LYS A 646 -25.64 12.14 7.32
N ILE A 647 -26.82 11.53 7.20
CA ILE A 647 -27.05 10.15 7.64
C ILE A 647 -26.22 9.16 6.80
N ILE A 648 -26.14 9.31 5.48
CA ILE A 648 -25.35 8.38 4.64
C ILE A 648 -23.84 8.45 4.96
N LEU A 649 -23.31 9.64 5.30
CA LEU A 649 -21.93 9.82 5.80
C LEU A 649 -21.73 9.17 7.18
N MET A 650 -22.69 9.31 8.10
CA MET A 650 -22.62 8.61 9.40
C MET A 650 -22.66 7.09 9.22
N LEU A 651 -23.58 6.58 8.39
CA LEU A 651 -23.71 5.16 8.10
C LEU A 651 -22.42 4.62 7.41
N SER A 652 -21.74 5.41 6.57
CA SER A 652 -20.51 4.97 5.88
C SER A 652 -19.30 4.82 6.81
N THR A 653 -19.40 5.24 8.08
CA THR A 653 -18.37 4.91 9.07
C THR A 653 -18.34 3.44 9.47
N PHE A 654 -19.43 2.69 9.28
CA PHE A 654 -19.47 1.28 9.64
C PHE A 654 -18.72 0.43 8.60
N PRO A 655 -17.70 -0.37 9.00
CA PRO A 655 -16.89 -1.13 8.07
C PRO A 655 -17.67 -2.26 7.38
N HIS A 656 -18.62 -2.88 8.08
CA HIS A 656 -19.34 -4.08 7.63
C HIS A 656 -20.86 -3.96 7.89
N ARG A 657 -21.56 -5.08 8.03
CA ARG A 657 -23.00 -5.11 8.36
C ARG A 657 -23.24 -4.55 9.77
N PHE A 658 -24.20 -3.66 9.92
CA PHE A 658 -24.58 -3.07 11.19
C PHE A 658 -26.10 -3.10 11.40
N THR A 659 -26.55 -3.07 12.66
CA THR A 659 -27.97 -2.94 13.01
C THR A 659 -28.36 -1.49 13.25
N GLN A 660 -29.67 -1.21 13.23
CA GLN A 660 -30.19 0.12 13.61
C GLN A 660 -29.83 0.47 15.06
N GLU A 661 -29.79 -0.51 15.97
CA GLU A 661 -29.40 -0.35 17.37
C GLU A 661 -27.93 0.07 17.50
N GLN A 662 -27.02 -0.56 16.74
CA GLN A 662 -25.60 -0.17 16.69
C GLN A 662 -25.44 1.26 16.17
N PHE A 663 -26.14 1.63 15.08
CA PHE A 663 -26.14 2.99 14.57
C PHE A 663 -26.64 4.01 15.63
N GLN A 664 -27.74 3.70 16.31
CA GLN A 664 -28.28 4.56 17.38
C GLN A 664 -27.37 4.64 18.61
N ALA A 665 -26.63 3.59 18.94
CA ALA A 665 -25.66 3.62 20.03
C ALA A 665 -24.49 4.57 19.76
N VAL A 666 -24.05 4.70 18.50
CA VAL A 666 -22.97 5.61 18.08
C VAL A 666 -23.48 7.03 17.83
N PHE A 667 -24.57 7.18 17.06
CA PHE A 667 -25.02 8.46 16.49
C PHE A 667 -26.38 8.95 17.01
N GLY A 668 -27.02 8.26 17.96
CA GLY A 668 -28.38 8.57 18.40
C GLY A 668 -28.58 9.97 19.00
N SER A 669 -27.53 10.59 19.54
CA SER A 669 -27.56 12.00 19.98
C SER A 669 -27.54 13.01 18.84
N SER A 670 -27.12 12.59 17.65
CA SER A 670 -26.88 13.45 16.47
C SER A 670 -27.98 13.35 15.41
N VAL A 671 -28.92 12.41 15.56
CA VAL A 671 -30.03 12.19 14.62
C VAL A 671 -31.35 12.61 15.26
N THR A 672 -31.93 13.70 14.77
CA THR A 672 -33.22 14.25 15.22
C THR A 672 -34.41 13.81 14.36
N ALA A 673 -34.17 13.23 13.19
CA ALA A 673 -35.18 12.79 12.23
C ALA A 673 -35.62 11.33 12.47
N ASP A 674 -36.73 10.92 11.85
CA ASP A 674 -37.12 9.50 11.82
C ASP A 674 -36.14 8.71 10.95
N LEU A 675 -35.19 8.07 11.64
CA LEU A 675 -34.17 7.22 11.04
C LEU A 675 -34.76 6.12 10.15
N GLN A 676 -35.97 5.59 10.45
CA GLN A 676 -36.55 4.55 9.60
C GLN A 676 -37.00 5.11 8.25
N THR A 677 -37.59 6.31 8.23
CA THR A 677 -37.94 7.01 6.98
C THR A 677 -36.68 7.33 6.16
N CYS A 678 -35.60 7.78 6.79
CA CYS A 678 -34.32 8.02 6.12
C CYS A 678 -33.71 6.72 5.55
N LEU A 679 -33.68 5.63 6.33
CA LEU A 679 -33.16 4.32 5.89
C LEU A 679 -34.00 3.72 4.75
N ASN A 680 -35.31 3.92 4.76
CA ASN A 680 -36.19 3.54 3.64
C ASN A 680 -35.82 4.34 2.38
N SER A 681 -35.69 5.67 2.49
CA SER A 681 -35.30 6.56 1.39
C SER A 681 -33.91 6.20 0.80
N LEU A 682 -32.93 5.90 1.64
CA LEU A 682 -31.60 5.43 1.23
C LEU A 682 -31.59 3.99 0.65
N GLY A 683 -32.59 3.18 1.00
CA GLY A 683 -32.84 1.89 0.35
C GLY A 683 -33.35 2.06 -1.09
N HIS A 684 -34.23 3.04 -1.34
CA HIS A 684 -34.76 3.35 -2.67
C HIS A 684 -33.69 3.86 -3.65
N SER A 685 -32.64 4.53 -3.16
CA SER A 685 -31.50 4.95 -3.99
C SER A 685 -30.47 3.83 -4.26
N ASN A 686 -30.69 2.62 -3.74
CA ASN A 686 -29.78 1.45 -3.82
C ASN A 686 -28.34 1.70 -3.32
N LEU A 687 -28.07 2.82 -2.63
CA LEU A 687 -26.78 3.10 -2.02
C LEU A 687 -26.55 2.28 -0.73
N LEU A 688 -27.64 1.93 -0.03
CA LEU A 688 -27.64 1.15 1.19
C LEU A 688 -28.45 -0.15 1.01
N ARG A 689 -27.86 -1.31 1.32
CA ARG A 689 -28.53 -2.62 1.23
C ARG A 689 -29.09 -3.03 2.60
N PHE A 690 -30.36 -3.47 2.63
CA PHE A 690 -31.01 -4.04 3.82
C PHE A 690 -31.17 -5.56 3.72
N HIS A 691 -30.71 -6.28 4.75
CA HIS A 691 -30.74 -7.75 4.86
C HIS A 691 -31.86 -8.18 5.81
N ARG A 692 -33.01 -8.55 5.24
CA ARG A 692 -34.23 -8.90 5.99
C ARG A 692 -34.09 -10.05 7.00
N THR A 693 -33.15 -10.98 6.80
CA THR A 693 -32.98 -12.15 7.67
C THR A 693 -32.46 -11.79 9.07
N ASN A 694 -31.65 -10.73 9.15
CA ASN A 694 -30.93 -10.34 10.37
C ASN A 694 -31.22 -8.88 10.79
N CYS A 695 -32.12 -8.18 10.08
CA CYS A 695 -32.39 -6.75 10.23
C CYS A 695 -31.11 -5.88 10.18
N GLN A 696 -30.17 -6.23 9.31
CA GLN A 696 -28.88 -5.56 9.15
C GLN A 696 -28.83 -4.70 7.89
N TYR A 697 -28.14 -3.57 7.97
CA TYR A 697 -27.80 -2.71 6.84
C TYR A 697 -26.34 -2.92 6.45
N SER A 698 -25.99 -2.65 5.18
CA SER A 698 -24.61 -2.67 4.70
C SER A 698 -24.43 -1.77 3.49
N PHE A 699 -23.30 -1.07 3.43
CA PHE A 699 -22.80 -0.54 2.17
C PHE A 699 -22.08 -1.60 1.35
N HIS A 700 -22.04 -1.35 0.04
CA HIS A 700 -20.97 -1.89 -0.80
C HIS A 700 -19.63 -1.20 -0.44
N PRO A 701 -18.50 -1.92 -0.28
CA PRO A 701 -17.22 -1.32 0.14
C PRO A 701 -16.82 -0.08 -0.65
N PHE A 702 -16.91 -0.14 -1.99
CA PHE A 702 -16.65 1.01 -2.87
C PHE A 702 -17.53 2.25 -2.58
N ILE A 703 -18.82 2.06 -2.28
CA ILE A 703 -19.75 3.17 -2.00
C ILE A 703 -19.42 3.79 -0.62
N ARG A 704 -19.12 2.94 0.37
CA ARG A 704 -18.62 3.35 1.69
C ARG A 704 -17.33 4.18 1.54
N ASP A 705 -16.38 3.68 0.76
CA ASP A 705 -15.06 4.31 0.61
C ASP A 705 -15.15 5.64 -0.16
N PHE A 706 -16.02 5.75 -1.16
CA PHE A 706 -16.36 7.03 -1.79
C PHE A 706 -16.88 8.06 -0.79
N PHE A 707 -17.83 7.68 0.08
CA PHE A 707 -18.36 8.59 1.10
C PHE A 707 -17.33 8.92 2.21
N SER A 708 -16.38 8.01 2.49
CA SER A 708 -15.29 8.25 3.45
C SER A 708 -14.31 9.36 3.07
N LEU A 709 -14.31 9.79 1.80
CA LEU A 709 -13.46 10.85 1.24
C LEU A 709 -14.07 12.25 1.34
N LYS A 710 -15.35 12.37 1.71
CA LYS A 710 -16.03 13.66 1.84
C LYS A 710 -15.54 14.43 3.08
N SER A 711 -15.38 15.74 2.97
CA SER A 711 -14.99 16.64 4.08
C SER A 711 -15.85 16.45 5.33
N ASP A 712 -17.15 16.30 5.13
CA ASP A 712 -18.16 16.31 6.19
C ASP A 712 -18.23 14.95 6.92
N HIS A 713 -17.47 13.94 6.46
CA HIS A 713 -17.34 12.63 7.10
C HIS A 713 -16.53 12.69 8.42
N MET A 714 -15.92 13.83 8.75
CA MET A 714 -14.97 13.95 9.86
C MET A 714 -15.58 13.98 11.25
N ASP A 715 -16.72 14.65 11.42
CA ASP A 715 -17.47 14.60 12.68
C ASP A 715 -18.02 13.19 12.92
N ALA A 716 -18.38 12.49 11.85
CA ALA A 716 -18.84 11.11 11.92
C ALA A 716 -17.71 10.14 12.34
N LYS A 717 -16.54 10.19 11.68
CA LYS A 717 -15.32 9.46 12.08
C LYS A 717 -14.98 9.72 13.55
N SER A 718 -14.93 10.98 13.96
CA SER A 718 -14.55 11.35 15.33
C SER A 718 -15.54 10.84 16.39
N THR A 719 -16.84 10.83 16.06
CA THR A 719 -17.89 10.28 16.94
C THR A 719 -17.79 8.75 17.04
N PHE A 720 -17.59 8.08 15.90
CA PHE A 720 -17.39 6.62 15.83
C PHE A 720 -16.17 6.16 16.62
N ILE A 721 -15.01 6.79 16.40
CA ILE A 721 -13.76 6.47 17.09
C ILE A 721 -13.94 6.60 18.61
N ARG A 722 -14.52 7.72 19.07
CA ARG A 722 -14.76 7.98 20.49
C ARG A 722 -15.64 6.91 21.12
N HIS A 723 -16.79 6.60 20.49
CA HIS A 723 -17.70 5.57 20.96
C HIS A 723 -16.99 4.23 21.14
N TYR A 724 -16.20 3.80 20.16
CA TYR A 724 -15.55 2.49 20.20
C TYR A 724 -14.29 2.45 21.09
N SER A 725 -13.60 3.58 21.32
CA SER A 725 -12.55 3.68 22.33
C SER A 725 -13.13 3.61 23.75
N ASP A 726 -14.23 4.33 24.01
CA ASP A 726 -14.93 4.31 25.31
C ASP A 726 -15.55 2.92 25.57
N LEU A 727 -16.12 2.29 24.54
CA LEU A 727 -16.64 0.93 24.62
C LEU A 727 -15.53 -0.07 24.94
N ALA A 728 -14.34 0.03 24.33
CA ALA A 728 -13.23 -0.87 24.63
C ALA A 728 -12.80 -0.78 26.11
N VAL A 729 -12.80 0.42 26.71
CA VAL A 729 -12.54 0.60 28.15
C VAL A 729 -13.67 -0.02 28.98
N LYS A 730 -14.94 0.27 28.66
CA LYS A 730 -16.11 -0.30 29.37
C LYS A 730 -16.14 -1.83 29.32
N LEU A 731 -15.78 -2.42 28.17
CA LEU A 731 -15.64 -3.87 28.01
C LEU A 731 -14.48 -4.41 28.83
N CYS A 732 -13.35 -3.69 28.94
CA CYS A 732 -12.24 -4.05 29.83
C CYS A 732 -12.66 -4.04 31.31
N GLU A 733 -13.44 -3.04 31.75
CA GLU A 733 -13.95 -2.99 33.14
C GLU A 733 -14.96 -4.11 33.42
N THR A 734 -15.85 -4.41 32.47
CA THR A 734 -16.82 -5.52 32.55
C THR A 734 -16.11 -6.88 32.47
N PHE A 735 -14.99 -6.97 31.77
CA PHE A 735 -14.15 -8.16 31.72
C PHE A 735 -13.43 -8.40 33.05
N LEU A 736 -13.03 -7.35 33.77
CA LEU A 736 -12.45 -7.42 35.11
C LEU A 736 -13.49 -7.53 36.24
N SER A 737 -14.66 -8.11 35.94
CA SER A 737 -15.70 -8.48 36.89
C SER A 737 -16.19 -9.93 36.65
N ASN A 738 -17.17 -10.38 37.44
CA ASN A 738 -17.84 -11.68 37.24
C ASN A 738 -18.61 -11.77 35.90
N ASP A 739 -18.86 -10.66 35.21
CA ASP A 739 -19.64 -10.59 33.96
C ASP A 739 -18.78 -10.71 32.69
N CYS A 740 -17.56 -11.26 32.80
CA CYS A 740 -16.60 -11.30 31.70
C CYS A 740 -17.11 -11.97 30.42
N LYS A 741 -18.09 -12.89 30.52
CA LYS A 741 -18.75 -13.48 29.35
C LYS A 741 -19.51 -12.44 28.54
N LEU A 742 -20.25 -11.54 29.20
CA LEU A 742 -20.97 -10.45 28.55
C LEU A 742 -20.00 -9.54 27.78
N ALA A 743 -18.86 -9.21 28.39
CA ALA A 743 -17.81 -8.42 27.74
C ALA A 743 -17.23 -9.11 26.49
N ILE A 744 -16.98 -10.44 26.55
CA ILE A 744 -16.48 -11.21 25.41
C ILE A 744 -17.54 -11.31 24.30
N ASP A 745 -18.81 -11.57 24.64
CA ASP A 745 -19.89 -11.71 23.66
C ASP A 745 -20.24 -10.36 23.00
N GLN A 746 -20.22 -9.26 23.75
CA GLN A 746 -20.37 -7.90 23.20
C GLN A 746 -19.14 -7.47 22.37
N TYR A 747 -17.92 -7.85 22.75
CA TYR A 747 -16.76 -7.65 21.89
C TYR A 747 -16.89 -8.44 20.58
N ARG A 748 -17.44 -9.67 20.59
CA ARG A 748 -17.68 -10.44 19.36
C ARG A 748 -18.66 -9.76 18.40
N SER A 749 -19.70 -9.08 18.90
CA SER A 749 -20.65 -8.35 18.05
C SER A 749 -20.10 -7.01 17.52
N GLU A 750 -19.21 -6.36 18.27
CA GLU A 750 -18.61 -5.06 17.91
C GLU A 750 -17.17 -5.16 17.36
N LYS A 751 -16.65 -6.38 17.16
CA LYS A 751 -15.23 -6.64 16.89
C LYS A 751 -14.69 -5.75 15.77
N ASP A 752 -15.34 -5.76 14.62
CA ASP A 752 -14.85 -5.08 13.42
C ASP A 752 -14.97 -3.56 13.54
N ASN A 753 -15.95 -3.07 14.29
CA ASN A 753 -16.12 -1.64 14.56
C ASN A 753 -15.00 -1.12 15.48
N ILE A 754 -14.66 -1.88 16.53
CA ILE A 754 -13.49 -1.62 17.40
C ILE A 754 -12.19 -1.68 16.59
N ARG A 755 -12.05 -2.69 15.71
CA ARG A 755 -10.88 -2.87 14.83
C ARG A 755 -10.68 -1.67 13.90
N GLU A 756 -11.77 -1.17 13.29
CA GLU A 756 -11.75 -0.01 12.38
C GLU A 756 -11.44 1.30 13.13
N ALA A 757 -12.04 1.51 14.31
CA ALA A 757 -11.74 2.67 15.16
C ALA A 757 -10.26 2.70 15.59
N MET A 758 -9.68 1.55 15.95
CA MET A 758 -8.25 1.43 16.23
C MET A 758 -7.38 1.66 15.00
N ALA A 759 -7.82 1.26 13.81
CA ALA A 759 -7.10 1.50 12.57
C ALA A 759 -7.05 3.00 12.24
N TRP A 760 -8.18 3.72 12.29
CA TRP A 760 -8.21 5.17 12.02
C TRP A 760 -7.43 6.01 13.04
N CYS A 761 -7.29 5.56 14.29
CA CYS A 761 -6.37 6.18 15.25
C CYS A 761 -4.88 5.96 14.90
N GLY A 762 -4.57 4.89 14.17
CA GLY A 762 -3.21 4.47 13.83
C GLY A 762 -2.75 4.86 12.42
N ASP A 763 -3.68 5.18 11.52
CA ASP A 763 -3.43 5.53 10.13
C ASP A 763 -3.26 7.06 9.93
N ASP A 764 -2.60 7.45 8.83
CA ASP A 764 -2.31 8.85 8.51
C ASP A 764 -3.57 9.57 7.99
N HIS A 765 -4.37 10.00 8.96
CA HIS A 765 -5.51 10.90 8.80
C HIS A 765 -5.14 12.30 9.29
N PRO A 766 -4.43 13.15 8.52
CA PRO A 766 -4.05 14.51 8.94
C PRO A 766 -5.26 15.38 9.34
N GLU A 767 -6.46 14.99 8.93
CA GLU A 767 -7.73 15.63 9.25
C GLU A 767 -8.31 15.29 10.64
N LEU A 768 -7.75 14.29 11.37
CA LEU A 768 -8.10 14.00 12.76
C LEU A 768 -7.20 14.79 13.73
N ASP A 769 -7.81 15.59 14.62
CA ASP A 769 -7.11 16.31 15.69
C ASP A 769 -6.20 15.39 16.52
N GLN A 770 -4.97 15.83 16.72
CA GLN A 770 -3.93 15.08 17.42
C GLN A 770 -4.30 14.84 18.90
N THR A 771 -4.88 15.84 19.57
CA THR A 771 -5.26 15.73 21.00
C THR A 771 -6.35 14.68 21.19
N PHE A 772 -7.36 14.69 20.32
CA PHE A 772 -8.42 13.70 20.27
C PHE A 772 -7.88 12.29 19.96
N ARG A 773 -6.99 12.16 18.97
CA ARG A 773 -6.32 10.90 18.63
C ARG A 773 -5.58 10.32 19.85
N GLU A 774 -4.81 11.14 20.55
CA GLU A 774 -4.04 10.75 21.74
C GLU A 774 -4.95 10.27 22.89
N GLN A 775 -6.11 10.91 23.10
CA GLN A 775 -7.10 10.46 24.09
C GLN A 775 -7.67 9.07 23.75
N CYS A 776 -8.03 8.83 22.49
CA CYS A 776 -8.52 7.52 22.05
C CYS A 776 -7.44 6.43 22.13
N ILE A 777 -6.18 6.76 21.85
CA ILE A 777 -5.05 5.84 22.02
C ILE A 777 -4.78 5.53 23.50
N ASP A 778 -4.96 6.48 24.42
CA ASP A 778 -4.87 6.20 25.86
C ASP A 778 -5.98 5.23 26.31
N ALA A 779 -7.21 5.41 25.82
CA ALA A 779 -8.33 4.50 26.08
C ALA A 779 -8.06 3.07 25.55
N PHE A 780 -7.57 2.93 24.32
CA PHE A 780 -7.16 1.62 23.80
C PHE A 780 -5.97 1.01 24.57
N ASN A 781 -5.04 1.83 25.08
CA ASN A 781 -3.96 1.37 25.96
C ASN A 781 -4.46 0.89 27.33
N GLU A 782 -5.50 1.49 27.92
CA GLU A 782 -6.14 0.98 29.14
C GLU A 782 -6.94 -0.31 28.87
N ALA A 783 -7.59 -0.42 27.71
CA ALA A 783 -8.28 -1.63 27.27
C ALA A 783 -7.34 -2.78 26.84
N ALA A 784 -6.04 -2.51 26.66
CA ALA A 784 -5.08 -3.43 26.03
C ALA A 784 -4.97 -4.80 26.71
N GLY A 785 -5.17 -4.90 28.04
CA GLY A 785 -5.16 -6.18 28.75
C GLY A 785 -6.33 -7.10 28.37
N PHE A 786 -7.50 -6.53 28.12
CA PHE A 786 -8.67 -7.23 27.59
C PHE A 786 -8.50 -7.54 26.11
N LEU A 787 -8.15 -6.52 25.30
CA LEU A 787 -7.94 -6.68 23.85
C LEU A 787 -6.87 -7.74 23.54
N ALA A 788 -5.77 -7.80 24.32
CA ALA A 788 -4.74 -8.82 24.17
C ALA A 788 -5.25 -10.26 24.45
N LYS A 789 -6.38 -10.41 25.17
CA LYS A 789 -7.00 -11.70 25.46
C LYS A 789 -8.01 -12.14 24.38
N VAL A 790 -8.69 -11.20 23.71
CA VAL A 790 -9.75 -11.49 22.73
C VAL A 790 -9.33 -11.34 21.27
N MET A 791 -8.29 -10.55 20.98
CA MET A 791 -7.72 -10.38 19.64
C MET A 791 -6.69 -11.46 19.30
N ARG A 792 -6.62 -11.82 18.02
CA ARG A 792 -5.55 -12.66 17.47
C ARG A 792 -4.17 -12.00 17.60
N LYS A 793 -3.10 -12.78 17.45
CA LYS A 793 -1.73 -12.33 17.73
C LYS A 793 -1.28 -11.27 16.73
N GLN A 794 -1.40 -11.56 15.43
CA GLN A 794 -1.03 -10.62 14.37
C GLN A 794 -1.96 -9.39 14.36
N GLU A 795 -3.26 -9.59 14.57
CA GLU A 795 -4.26 -8.52 14.65
C GLU A 795 -3.93 -7.47 15.72
N PHE A 796 -3.69 -7.92 16.95
CA PHE A 796 -3.30 -7.01 18.05
C PHE A 796 -1.96 -6.33 17.77
N GLN A 797 -0.96 -7.08 17.29
CA GLN A 797 0.37 -6.52 17.00
C GLN A 797 0.31 -5.44 15.91
N SER A 798 -0.38 -5.70 14.81
CA SER A 798 -0.54 -4.74 13.71
C SER A 798 -1.18 -3.44 14.19
N LEU A 799 -2.30 -3.51 14.93
CA LEU A 799 -3.00 -2.33 15.42
C LEU A 799 -2.14 -1.54 16.41
N PHE A 800 -1.58 -2.18 17.44
CA PHE A 800 -0.76 -1.47 18.43
C PHE A 800 0.56 -0.94 17.84
N CYS A 801 1.11 -1.54 16.79
CA CYS A 801 2.25 -0.97 16.05
C CYS A 801 1.85 0.32 15.32
N LYS A 802 0.68 0.39 14.68
CA LYS A 802 0.15 1.63 14.09
C LYS A 802 -0.09 2.70 15.16
N LEU A 803 -0.73 2.36 16.28
CA LEU A 803 -0.92 3.30 17.40
C LEU A 803 0.42 3.79 17.97
N ALA A 804 1.43 2.92 18.08
CA ALA A 804 2.77 3.30 18.50
C ALA A 804 3.45 4.26 17.51
N TYR A 805 3.27 4.05 16.20
CA TYR A 805 3.80 4.94 15.16
C TYR A 805 3.27 6.36 15.32
N GLN A 806 1.94 6.51 15.45
CA GLN A 806 1.28 7.82 15.60
C GLN A 806 1.65 8.57 16.89
N CYS A 807 2.02 7.84 17.95
CA CYS A 807 2.42 8.44 19.23
C CYS A 807 3.94 8.63 19.40
N ARG A 808 4.78 8.46 18.36
CA ARG A 808 6.26 8.59 18.47
C ARG A 808 6.73 9.89 19.15
N SER A 809 5.99 10.99 19.00
CA SER A 809 6.20 12.27 19.69
C SER A 809 5.71 12.27 21.14
N HIS A 810 4.55 11.67 21.42
CA HIS A 810 3.93 11.58 22.75
C HIS A 810 4.46 10.37 23.55
N LEU A 811 5.69 10.51 24.05
CA LEU A 811 6.51 9.46 24.69
C LEU A 811 5.78 8.56 25.71
N HIS A 812 4.85 9.09 26.51
CA HIS A 812 4.07 8.29 27.48
C HIS A 812 3.25 7.19 26.78
N LEU A 813 2.38 7.59 25.83
CA LEU A 813 1.54 6.71 25.04
C LEU A 813 2.38 5.76 24.18
N TYR A 814 3.47 6.24 23.59
CA TYR A 814 4.42 5.39 22.87
C TYR A 814 4.98 4.26 23.77
N SER A 815 5.42 4.59 24.98
CA SER A 815 5.90 3.59 25.95
C SER A 815 4.80 2.61 26.39
N ALA A 816 3.54 3.05 26.43
CA ALA A 816 2.39 2.20 26.74
C ALA A 816 2.09 1.22 25.60
N CYS A 817 2.07 1.68 24.35
CA CYS A 817 1.92 0.82 23.18
C CYS A 817 3.05 -0.24 23.11
N LEU A 818 4.31 0.18 23.30
CA LEU A 818 5.46 -0.75 23.36
C LEU A 818 5.34 -1.77 24.51
N THR A 819 4.89 -1.34 25.70
CA THR A 819 4.60 -2.23 26.83
C THR A 819 3.55 -3.27 26.46
N ASN A 820 2.47 -2.84 25.78
CA ASN A 820 1.35 -3.68 25.39
C ASN A 820 1.73 -4.68 24.27
N ILE A 821 2.53 -4.27 23.29
CA ILE A 821 3.11 -5.15 22.26
C ILE A 821 4.00 -6.21 22.91
N GLY A 822 4.95 -5.78 23.77
CA GLY A 822 5.84 -6.68 24.51
C GLY A 822 5.08 -7.69 25.36
N MET A 823 4.04 -7.24 26.08
CA MET A 823 3.12 -8.12 26.81
C MET A 823 2.45 -9.13 25.88
N LYS A 824 1.85 -8.71 24.76
CA LYS A 824 1.14 -9.62 23.85
C LYS A 824 2.09 -10.68 23.28
N ILE A 825 3.34 -10.33 22.98
CA ILE A 825 4.37 -11.30 22.54
C ILE A 825 4.61 -12.36 23.63
N VAL A 826 4.82 -11.94 24.88
CA VAL A 826 5.05 -12.86 26.01
C VAL A 826 3.83 -13.76 26.26
N LEU A 827 2.62 -13.21 26.25
CA LEU A 827 1.38 -13.96 26.52
C LEU A 827 1.00 -14.91 25.38
N SER A 828 1.28 -14.53 24.12
CA SER A 828 0.90 -15.32 22.93
C SER A 828 2.00 -16.30 22.50
N CYS A 829 3.10 -16.41 23.24
CA CYS A 829 4.10 -17.44 22.97
C CYS A 829 3.64 -18.78 23.55
N THR A 830 3.45 -19.74 22.66
CA THR A 830 2.81 -21.01 22.98
C THR A 830 3.78 -22.18 23.14
N CYS A 831 5.04 -22.03 22.74
CA CYS A 831 6.14 -22.88 23.18
C CYS A 831 6.13 -22.96 24.73
N THR A 832 5.86 -24.13 25.28
CA THR A 832 5.85 -24.38 26.74
C THR A 832 6.83 -25.51 27.07
N PRO A 833 7.54 -25.45 28.21
CA PRO A 833 7.38 -24.54 29.35
C PRO A 833 8.05 -23.16 29.20
N HIS A 834 8.54 -22.80 28.00
CA HIS A 834 9.45 -21.67 27.80
C HIS A 834 9.13 -20.86 26.55
N ILE A 835 8.96 -19.53 26.71
CA ILE A 835 8.99 -18.58 25.58
C ILE A 835 10.22 -18.84 24.71
N CYS A 836 9.99 -18.92 23.39
CA CYS A 836 11.04 -19.24 22.41
C CYS A 836 12.00 -18.06 22.21
N PRO A 837 13.26 -18.29 21.75
CA PRO A 837 14.25 -17.23 21.63
C PRO A 837 13.80 -16.05 20.74
N ARG A 838 13.09 -16.30 19.63
CA ARG A 838 12.56 -15.26 18.73
C ARG A 838 11.55 -14.35 19.45
N ALA A 839 10.57 -14.94 20.13
CA ALA A 839 9.57 -14.18 20.88
C ALA A 839 10.17 -13.47 22.10
N LEU A 840 11.14 -14.09 22.79
CA LEU A 840 11.87 -13.49 23.90
C LEU A 840 12.63 -12.23 23.45
N TYR A 841 13.40 -12.33 22.35
CA TYR A 841 14.14 -11.21 21.78
C TYR A 841 13.22 -10.05 21.39
N GLN A 842 12.14 -10.33 20.64
CA GLN A 842 11.17 -9.31 20.22
C GLN A 842 10.48 -8.64 21.42
N ALA A 843 10.05 -9.42 22.42
CA ALA A 843 9.48 -8.86 23.65
C ALA A 843 10.48 -7.98 24.40
N ARG A 844 11.75 -8.41 24.50
CA ARG A 844 12.83 -7.67 25.14
C ARG A 844 13.14 -6.35 24.44
N GLU A 845 13.18 -6.33 23.12
CA GLU A 845 13.44 -5.10 22.35
C GLU A 845 12.37 -4.03 22.65
N MET A 846 11.09 -4.42 22.64
CA MET A 846 9.97 -3.50 22.90
C MET A 846 9.94 -3.05 24.37
N LEU A 847 10.11 -3.98 25.33
CA LEU A 847 10.08 -3.68 26.75
C LEU A 847 11.30 -2.86 27.22
N THR A 848 12.49 -3.08 26.64
CA THR A 848 13.67 -2.23 26.91
C THR A 848 13.44 -0.79 26.44
N GLN A 849 12.88 -0.59 25.23
CA GLN A 849 12.54 0.75 24.76
C GLN A 849 11.49 1.42 25.64
N ALA A 850 10.45 0.68 26.04
CA ALA A 850 9.44 1.19 26.97
C ALA A 850 10.04 1.61 28.33
N ILE A 851 10.90 0.78 28.94
CA ILE A 851 11.54 1.08 30.24
C ILE A 851 12.49 2.27 30.14
N ASP A 852 13.28 2.39 29.07
CA ASP A 852 14.19 3.52 28.87
C ASP A 852 13.42 4.85 28.85
N ILE A 853 12.34 4.92 28.06
CA ILE A 853 11.42 6.07 28.05
C ILE A 853 10.81 6.31 29.44
N GLN A 854 10.25 5.27 30.07
CA GLN A 854 9.62 5.37 31.38
C GLN A 854 10.60 5.71 32.51
N SER A 855 11.91 5.52 32.32
CA SER A 855 12.94 5.89 33.29
C SER A 855 13.30 7.38 33.26
N ARG A 856 13.10 8.04 32.11
CA ARG A 856 13.47 9.44 31.87
C ARG A 856 12.35 10.44 32.18
N HIS A 857 11.10 9.97 32.32
CA HIS A 857 9.91 10.80 32.55
C HIS A 857 9.14 10.37 33.79
N MET A 858 8.71 11.35 34.61
CA MET A 858 8.08 11.11 35.92
C MET A 858 6.58 10.84 35.86
N ASP A 859 5.87 11.22 34.79
CA ASP A 859 4.39 11.16 34.68
C ASP A 859 3.82 9.83 34.13
N VAL A 860 4.59 8.73 34.18
CA VAL A 860 4.13 7.42 33.69
C VAL A 860 3.04 6.87 34.60
N LYS A 861 1.91 6.40 34.03
CA LYS A 861 0.88 5.67 34.77
C LYS A 861 1.49 4.45 35.47
N ASP A 862 1.41 4.39 36.81
CA ASP A 862 1.93 3.28 37.64
C ASP A 862 1.51 1.88 37.14
N THR A 863 0.31 1.76 36.58
CA THR A 863 -0.23 0.52 36.00
C THR A 863 0.62 0.00 34.86
N THR A 864 0.91 0.87 33.89
CA THR A 864 1.70 0.57 32.69
C THR A 864 3.15 0.27 33.08
N ARG A 865 3.73 1.08 33.98
CA ARG A 865 5.08 0.85 34.52
C ARG A 865 5.20 -0.51 35.20
N ALA A 866 4.27 -0.84 36.11
CA ALA A 866 4.29 -2.12 36.81
C ALA A 866 4.13 -3.31 35.86
N GLN A 867 3.28 -3.18 34.83
CA GLN A 867 3.08 -4.21 33.80
C GLN A 867 4.34 -4.42 32.94
N CYS A 868 4.99 -3.32 32.55
CA CYS A 868 6.26 -3.36 31.81
C CYS A 868 7.34 -4.06 32.64
N MET A 869 7.56 -3.61 33.89
CA MET A 869 8.54 -4.21 34.80
C MET A 869 8.27 -5.70 35.06
N SER A 870 7.00 -6.10 35.21
CA SER A 870 6.64 -7.50 35.45
C SER A 870 6.98 -8.41 34.25
N LYS A 871 6.62 -8.00 33.02
CA LYS A 871 6.97 -8.77 31.82
C LYS A 871 8.47 -8.74 31.52
N PHE A 872 9.14 -7.63 31.82
CA PHE A 872 10.59 -7.49 31.65
C PHE A 872 11.37 -8.39 32.60
N GLY A 873 10.98 -8.42 33.87
CA GLY A 873 11.57 -9.32 34.88
C GLY A 873 11.42 -10.80 34.52
N PHE A 874 10.24 -11.20 34.04
CA PHE A 874 10.04 -12.55 33.48
C PHE A 874 11.00 -12.85 32.32
N CYS A 875 11.19 -11.91 31.39
CA CYS A 875 12.13 -12.07 30.29
C CYS A 875 13.59 -12.21 30.79
N TYR A 876 14.01 -11.42 31.78
CA TYR A 876 15.36 -11.50 32.37
C TYR A 876 15.61 -12.84 33.06
N VAL A 877 14.64 -13.34 33.84
CA VAL A 877 14.71 -14.69 34.42
C VAL A 877 14.86 -15.75 33.33
N ARG A 878 14.18 -15.58 32.18
CA ARG A 878 14.27 -16.48 31.04
C ARG A 878 15.61 -16.43 30.31
N GLU A 879 16.25 -15.26 30.23
CA GLU A 879 17.62 -15.07 29.74
C GLU A 879 18.69 -15.65 30.69
N GLY A 880 18.31 -16.05 31.91
CA GLY A 880 19.22 -16.55 32.94
C GLY A 880 19.73 -15.47 33.91
N ARG A 881 19.34 -14.20 33.72
CA ARG A 881 19.60 -13.09 34.63
C ARG A 881 18.59 -13.10 35.79
N VAL A 882 18.69 -14.15 36.60
CA VAL A 882 17.66 -14.50 37.60
C VAL A 882 17.46 -13.41 38.65
N ASP A 883 18.54 -12.88 39.22
CA ASP A 883 18.47 -11.93 40.33
C ASP A 883 17.87 -10.59 39.87
N GLU A 884 18.44 -9.98 38.82
CA GLU A 884 17.90 -8.78 38.17
C GLU A 884 16.44 -8.95 37.72
N GLY A 885 16.09 -10.14 37.19
CA GLY A 885 14.72 -10.44 36.79
C GLY A 885 13.74 -10.43 37.97
N TYR A 886 14.16 -10.88 39.15
CA TYR A 886 13.37 -10.76 40.38
C TYR A 886 13.36 -9.33 40.96
N GLU A 887 14.42 -8.54 40.81
CA GLU A 887 14.40 -7.12 41.18
C GLU A 887 13.31 -6.36 40.42
N TYR A 888 13.20 -6.56 39.09
CA TYR A 888 12.11 -5.98 38.29
C TYR A 888 10.71 -6.49 38.69
N LEU A 889 10.59 -7.77 39.07
CA LEU A 889 9.33 -8.32 39.57
C LEU A 889 8.92 -7.74 40.94
N GLU A 890 9.87 -7.52 41.86
CA GLU A 890 9.59 -6.87 43.14
C GLU A 890 9.26 -5.38 42.98
N ILE A 891 9.89 -4.67 42.03
CA ILE A 891 9.48 -3.30 41.65
C ILE A 891 8.02 -3.30 41.17
N ALA A 892 7.64 -4.25 40.30
CA ALA A 892 6.27 -4.39 39.81
C ALA A 892 5.27 -4.74 40.93
N LEU A 893 5.63 -5.66 41.83
CA LEU A 893 4.82 -6.03 43.00
C LEU A 893 4.63 -4.84 43.93
N LYS A 894 5.68 -4.07 44.22
CA LYS A 894 5.61 -2.87 45.06
C LYS A 894 4.63 -1.85 44.47
N LEU A 895 4.79 -1.49 43.20
CA LEU A 895 3.88 -0.54 42.52
C LEU A 895 2.41 -1.01 42.57
N ARG A 896 2.15 -2.32 42.46
CA ARG A 896 0.79 -2.87 42.57
C ARG A 896 0.27 -2.92 44.01
N ARG A 897 1.10 -3.22 45.01
CA ARG A 897 0.75 -3.17 46.45
C ARG A 897 0.42 -1.74 46.89
N ASP A 898 1.33 -0.79 46.62
CA ASP A 898 1.14 0.63 46.93
C ASP A 898 -0.17 1.17 46.32
N ARG A 899 -0.55 0.69 45.14
CA ARG A 899 -1.79 1.07 44.46
C ARG A 899 -3.05 0.41 45.05
N VAL A 900 -2.96 -0.87 45.44
CA VAL A 900 -4.02 -1.56 46.18
C VAL A 900 -4.28 -0.86 47.52
N GLU A 901 -3.24 -0.49 48.27
CA GLU A 901 -3.35 0.24 49.53
C GLU A 901 -3.99 1.63 49.36
N LYS A 902 -3.67 2.35 48.28
CA LYS A 902 -4.20 3.70 47.98
C LYS A 902 -5.64 3.70 47.46
N LEU A 903 -6.01 2.75 46.59
CA LEU A 903 -7.27 2.80 45.82
C LEU A 903 -8.28 1.71 46.23
N ASN A 904 -7.80 0.57 46.74
CA ASN A 904 -8.58 -0.59 47.16
C ASN A 904 -9.70 -1.03 46.20
N ARG A 905 -9.46 -0.94 44.88
CA ARG A 905 -10.42 -1.38 43.84
C ARG A 905 -10.17 -2.82 43.46
N ILE A 906 -11.23 -3.55 43.11
CA ILE A 906 -11.15 -4.94 42.63
C ILE A 906 -10.13 -5.08 41.49
N LYS A 907 -10.15 -4.17 40.50
CA LYS A 907 -9.20 -4.20 39.37
C LYS A 907 -7.73 -4.10 39.79
N ASP A 908 -7.41 -3.39 40.88
CA ASP A 908 -6.03 -3.29 41.37
C ASP A 908 -5.58 -4.59 42.08
N HIS A 909 -6.46 -5.24 42.86
CA HIS A 909 -6.21 -6.56 43.46
C HIS A 909 -6.00 -7.65 42.40
N VAL A 910 -6.87 -7.69 41.38
CA VAL A 910 -6.76 -8.62 40.23
C VAL A 910 -5.43 -8.43 39.48
N MET A 911 -4.96 -7.20 39.33
CA MET A 911 -3.68 -6.92 38.68
C MET A 911 -2.46 -7.21 39.57
N LEU A 912 -2.58 -7.12 40.90
CA LEU A 912 -1.56 -7.60 41.83
C LEU A 912 -1.42 -9.13 41.75
N ALA A 913 -2.55 -9.86 41.71
CA ALA A 913 -2.57 -11.30 41.46
C ALA A 913 -1.95 -11.68 40.08
N ALA A 914 -2.16 -10.85 39.05
CA ALA A 914 -1.50 -11.06 37.75
C ALA A 914 0.03 -10.96 37.85
N CYS A 915 0.55 -10.02 38.64
CA CYS A 915 1.99 -9.89 38.90
C CYS A 915 2.55 -11.09 39.67
N PHE A 916 1.82 -11.63 40.67
CA PHE A 916 2.19 -12.89 41.33
C PHE A 916 2.17 -14.09 40.39
N ASN A 917 1.32 -14.11 39.37
CA ASN A 917 1.33 -15.17 38.35
C ASN A 917 2.57 -15.08 37.43
N ASP A 918 3.09 -13.89 37.14
CA ASP A 918 4.36 -13.71 36.43
C ASP A 918 5.58 -14.13 37.28
N VAL A 919 5.54 -13.90 38.60
CA VAL A 919 6.50 -14.48 39.56
C VAL A 919 6.44 -16.00 39.54
N ALA A 920 5.24 -16.60 39.58
CA ALA A 920 5.09 -18.06 39.48
C ALA A 920 5.55 -18.61 38.11
N ALA A 921 5.35 -17.89 37.01
CA ALA A 921 5.89 -18.25 35.71
C ALA A 921 7.44 -18.22 35.70
N SER A 922 8.04 -17.22 36.34
CA SER A 922 9.48 -17.09 36.53
C SER A 922 10.08 -18.24 37.38
N GLN A 923 9.35 -18.68 38.40
CA GLN A 923 9.69 -19.87 39.18
C GLN A 923 9.61 -21.17 38.36
N MET A 924 8.61 -21.32 37.48
CA MET A 924 8.55 -22.47 36.54
C MET A 924 9.74 -22.51 35.59
N VAL A 925 10.19 -21.36 35.07
CA VAL A 925 11.38 -21.28 34.20
C VAL A 925 12.63 -21.77 34.93
N GLN A 926 12.76 -21.48 36.23
CA GLN A 926 13.81 -22.02 37.11
C GLN A 926 13.57 -23.46 37.59
N ARG A 927 12.57 -24.17 37.04
CA ARG A 927 12.15 -25.52 37.45
C ARG A 927 11.68 -25.63 38.92
N LYS A 928 11.41 -24.50 39.59
CA LYS A 928 10.88 -24.42 40.96
C LYS A 928 9.35 -24.64 40.96
N HIS A 929 8.91 -25.75 40.36
CA HIS A 929 7.49 -26.02 40.07
C HIS A 929 6.60 -26.04 41.32
N MET A 930 7.08 -26.59 42.44
CA MET A 930 6.30 -26.57 43.69
C MET A 930 6.09 -25.15 44.23
N MET A 931 7.11 -24.29 44.17
CA MET A 931 6.96 -22.87 44.55
C MET A 931 5.93 -22.17 43.64
N ALA A 932 5.99 -22.43 42.32
CA ALA A 932 5.05 -21.87 41.36
C ALA A 932 3.60 -22.30 41.61
N ILE A 933 3.40 -23.55 42.03
CA ILE A 933 2.09 -24.05 42.46
C ILE A 933 1.65 -23.31 43.74
N GLN A 934 2.51 -23.26 44.76
CA GLN A 934 2.23 -22.60 46.04
C GLN A 934 1.86 -21.12 45.84
N THR A 935 2.67 -20.34 45.12
CA THR A 935 2.42 -18.92 44.83
C THR A 935 1.09 -18.71 44.10
N ARG A 936 0.70 -19.58 43.17
CA ARG A 936 -0.62 -19.48 42.52
C ARG A 936 -1.78 -19.85 43.44
N LEU A 937 -1.63 -20.88 44.27
CA LEU A 937 -2.65 -21.29 45.24
C LEU A 937 -2.84 -20.26 46.36
N SER A 938 -1.79 -19.55 46.79
CA SER A 938 -1.86 -18.58 47.90
C SER A 938 -2.14 -17.13 47.48
N HIS A 939 -1.72 -16.70 46.28
CA HIS A 939 -1.76 -15.28 45.89
C HIS A 939 -2.50 -14.98 44.58
N VAL A 940 -2.92 -16.00 43.82
CA VAL A 940 -3.53 -15.80 42.50
C VAL A 940 -4.95 -16.37 42.41
N LEU A 941 -5.13 -17.67 42.63
CA LEU A 941 -6.45 -18.31 42.51
C LEU A 941 -7.49 -17.74 43.47
N PRO A 942 -7.22 -17.50 44.78
CA PRO A 942 -8.23 -16.96 45.68
C PRO A 942 -8.78 -15.61 45.19
N VAL A 943 -7.89 -14.71 44.75
CA VAL A 943 -8.28 -13.39 44.23
C VAL A 943 -9.12 -13.54 42.95
N TYR A 944 -8.74 -14.41 42.03
CA TYR A 944 -9.49 -14.60 40.78
C TYR A 944 -10.83 -15.31 40.99
N GLU A 945 -10.89 -16.35 41.82
CA GLU A 945 -12.13 -17.08 42.09
C GLU A 945 -13.13 -16.23 42.90
N GLU A 946 -12.67 -15.39 43.82
CA GLU A 946 -13.53 -14.50 44.63
C GLU A 946 -14.03 -13.28 43.83
N ASN A 947 -13.19 -12.68 42.98
CA ASN A 947 -13.49 -11.39 42.34
C ASN A 947 -13.94 -11.50 40.87
N LEU A 948 -13.65 -12.60 40.19
CA LEU A 948 -13.95 -12.82 38.76
C LEU A 948 -14.68 -14.15 38.48
N GLY A 949 -14.70 -15.08 39.44
CA GLY A 949 -15.29 -16.41 39.30
C GLY A 949 -14.63 -17.25 38.18
N ASP A 950 -15.48 -17.87 37.35
CA ASP A 950 -15.04 -18.57 36.14
C ASP A 950 -14.61 -17.53 35.09
N HIS A 951 -13.31 -17.25 35.09
CA HIS A 951 -12.69 -16.20 34.27
C HIS A 951 -11.54 -16.76 33.41
N PRO A 952 -11.23 -16.18 32.23
CA PRO A 952 -10.10 -16.63 31.41
C PRO A 952 -8.73 -16.52 32.09
N PHE A 953 -8.56 -15.64 33.09
CA PHE A 953 -7.36 -15.61 33.93
C PHE A 953 -7.32 -16.77 34.94
N THR A 954 -8.44 -17.12 35.58
CA THR A 954 -8.58 -18.33 36.40
C THR A 954 -8.17 -19.56 35.60
N ALA A 955 -8.67 -19.68 34.36
CA ALA A 955 -8.31 -20.77 33.46
C ALA A 955 -6.82 -20.80 33.09
N THR A 956 -6.19 -19.66 32.79
CA THR A 956 -4.73 -19.57 32.55
C THR A 956 -3.93 -20.02 33.77
N THR A 957 -4.33 -19.61 34.98
CA THR A 957 -3.69 -20.01 36.24
C THR A 957 -3.82 -21.52 36.49
N LEU A 958 -5.02 -22.10 36.29
CA LEU A 958 -5.27 -23.53 36.41
C LEU A 958 -4.43 -24.35 35.41
N SER A 959 -4.38 -23.96 34.13
CA SER A 959 -3.53 -24.62 33.12
C SER A 959 -2.05 -24.59 33.52
N SER A 960 -1.59 -23.46 34.08
CA SER A 960 -0.19 -23.30 34.50
C SER A 960 0.17 -24.10 35.77
N ILE A 961 -0.81 -24.33 36.66
CA ILE A 961 -0.71 -25.28 37.78
C ILE A 961 -0.63 -26.71 37.23
N GLY A 962 -1.51 -27.08 36.29
CA GLY A 962 -1.50 -28.39 35.64
C GLY A 962 -0.16 -28.72 34.98
N ASN A 963 0.40 -27.76 34.24
CA ASN A 963 1.71 -27.91 33.59
C ASN A 963 2.87 -27.99 34.60
N SER A 964 2.73 -27.42 35.80
CA SER A 964 3.71 -27.61 36.88
C SER A 964 3.61 -28.99 37.52
N TYR A 965 2.40 -29.54 37.72
CA TYR A 965 2.22 -30.91 38.19
C TYR A 965 2.73 -31.95 37.17
N HIS A 966 2.49 -31.72 35.87
CA HIS A 966 3.04 -32.53 34.79
C HIS A 966 4.58 -32.59 34.86
N ALA A 967 5.24 -31.45 35.04
CA ALA A 967 6.69 -31.36 35.19
C ALA A 967 7.23 -32.03 36.48
N LEU A 968 6.38 -32.24 37.48
CA LEU A 968 6.68 -32.99 38.71
C LEU A 968 6.34 -34.49 38.60
N GLY A 969 5.77 -34.94 37.47
CA GLY A 969 5.32 -36.33 37.27
C GLY A 969 3.94 -36.67 37.88
N ASP A 970 3.24 -35.69 38.45
CA ASP A 970 1.88 -35.85 38.97
C ASP A 970 0.86 -35.59 37.86
N TYR A 971 0.69 -36.59 37.01
CA TYR A 971 -0.18 -36.47 35.84
C TYR A 971 -1.67 -36.43 36.19
N ASP A 972 -2.07 -36.96 37.35
CA ASP A 972 -3.47 -36.92 37.81
C ASP A 972 -3.89 -35.50 38.20
N ASN A 973 -3.07 -34.78 38.97
CA ASN A 973 -3.33 -33.36 39.21
C ASN A 973 -3.13 -32.54 37.92
N ALA A 974 -2.18 -32.87 37.05
CA ALA A 974 -2.04 -32.20 35.75
C ALA A 974 -3.35 -32.24 34.93
N ILE A 975 -3.92 -33.43 34.74
CA ILE A 975 -5.17 -33.65 34.01
C ILE A 975 -6.33 -32.94 34.70
N LYS A 976 -6.44 -33.03 36.03
CA LYS A 976 -7.50 -32.38 36.83
C LYS A 976 -7.52 -30.86 36.64
N TYR A 977 -6.37 -30.20 36.80
CA TYR A 977 -6.27 -28.74 36.70
C TYR A 977 -6.44 -28.25 35.25
N SER A 978 -5.83 -28.91 34.27
CA SER A 978 -5.97 -28.53 32.86
C SER A 978 -7.37 -28.84 32.31
N SER A 979 -8.05 -29.89 32.77
CA SER A 979 -9.45 -30.17 32.40
C SER A 979 -10.43 -29.10 32.91
N ARG A 980 -10.23 -28.60 34.15
CA ARG A 980 -11.01 -27.45 34.66
C ARG A 980 -10.75 -26.18 33.81
N SER A 981 -9.50 -25.96 33.39
CA SER A 981 -9.15 -24.86 32.47
C SER A 981 -9.87 -24.97 31.11
N ILE A 982 -9.93 -26.17 30.50
CA ILE A 982 -10.67 -26.41 29.24
C ILE A 982 -12.15 -26.08 29.41
N SER A 983 -12.77 -26.46 30.53
CA SER A 983 -14.20 -26.20 30.78
C SER A 983 -14.50 -24.71 30.73
N ILE A 984 -13.76 -23.91 31.51
CA ILE A 984 -13.91 -22.45 31.57
C ILE A 984 -13.60 -21.81 30.20
N ARG A 985 -12.48 -22.19 29.56
CA ARG A 985 -12.09 -21.66 28.25
C ARG A 985 -13.11 -21.97 27.15
N ARG A 986 -13.69 -23.18 27.12
CA ARG A 986 -14.72 -23.55 26.15
C ARG A 986 -16.03 -22.78 26.39
N GLN A 987 -16.42 -22.56 27.64
CA GLN A 987 -17.65 -21.82 28.00
C GLN A 987 -17.58 -20.32 27.66
N LEU A 988 -16.40 -19.71 27.76
CA LEU A 988 -16.21 -18.26 27.58
C LEU A 988 -15.62 -17.91 26.19
N LEU A 989 -14.49 -18.52 25.85
CA LEU A 989 -13.71 -18.21 24.64
C LEU A 989 -14.09 -19.08 23.43
N GLY A 990 -14.69 -20.25 23.64
CA GLY A 990 -15.09 -21.15 22.56
C GLY A 990 -13.88 -21.69 21.80
N GLN A 991 -13.93 -21.61 20.46
CA GLN A 991 -12.78 -21.87 19.59
C GLN A 991 -11.77 -20.73 19.70
N HIS A 992 -10.70 -20.98 20.46
CA HIS A 992 -9.68 -20.00 20.78
C HIS A 992 -8.33 -20.69 20.98
N GLN A 993 -7.23 -20.00 20.66
CA GLN A 993 -5.85 -20.50 20.76
C GLN A 993 -5.55 -21.09 22.15
N GLU A 994 -5.91 -20.38 23.22
CA GLU A 994 -5.74 -20.89 24.58
C GLU A 994 -6.58 -22.15 24.91
N THR A 995 -7.77 -22.31 24.30
CA THR A 995 -8.58 -23.54 24.46
C THR A 995 -7.86 -24.71 23.79
N ALA A 996 -7.30 -24.48 22.60
CA ALA A 996 -6.53 -25.47 21.86
C ALA A 996 -5.26 -25.89 22.62
N LYS A 997 -4.53 -24.92 23.20
CA LYS A 997 -3.36 -25.18 24.05
C LYS A 997 -3.68 -26.07 25.26
N SER A 998 -4.79 -25.84 25.97
CA SER A 998 -5.15 -26.74 27.08
C SER A 998 -5.56 -28.14 26.61
N LEU A 999 -6.16 -28.28 25.42
CA LEU A 999 -6.43 -29.59 24.84
C LEU A 999 -5.13 -30.35 24.54
N TYR A 1000 -4.13 -29.65 23.99
CA TYR A 1000 -2.77 -30.18 23.81
C TYR A 1000 -2.13 -30.58 25.14
N ASP A 1001 -2.09 -29.68 26.13
CA ASP A 1001 -1.49 -29.94 27.46
C ASP A 1001 -2.12 -31.17 28.14
N VAL A 1002 -3.44 -31.37 28.01
CA VAL A 1002 -4.13 -32.57 28.51
C VAL A 1002 -3.79 -33.82 27.70
N GLY A 1003 -3.71 -33.73 26.36
CA GLY A 1003 -3.29 -34.84 25.50
C GLY A 1003 -1.88 -35.35 25.84
N VAL A 1004 -0.93 -34.44 26.04
CA VAL A 1004 0.44 -34.76 26.48
C VAL A 1004 0.42 -35.43 27.87
N ALA A 1005 -0.39 -34.94 28.81
CA ALA A 1005 -0.50 -35.54 30.14
C ALA A 1005 -1.07 -36.98 30.11
N TYR A 1006 -2.08 -37.26 29.27
CA TYR A 1006 -2.56 -38.63 29.06
C TYR A 1006 -1.51 -39.53 28.38
N SER A 1007 -0.74 -38.99 27.43
CA SER A 1007 0.38 -39.71 26.80
C SER A 1007 1.45 -40.09 27.84
N ALA A 1008 1.76 -39.20 28.79
CA ALA A 1008 2.69 -39.47 29.88
C ALA A 1008 2.14 -40.52 30.89
N LYS A 1009 0.81 -40.63 31.03
CA LYS A 1009 0.14 -41.73 31.75
C LYS A 1009 0.04 -43.04 30.96
N GLN A 1010 0.52 -43.09 29.72
CA GLN A 1010 0.39 -44.23 28.80
C GLN A 1010 -1.06 -44.54 28.37
N ASP A 1011 -1.98 -43.58 28.54
CA ASP A 1011 -3.35 -43.65 28.00
C ASP A 1011 -3.36 -43.02 26.60
N TYR A 1012 -2.80 -43.77 25.66
CA TYR A 1012 -2.49 -43.28 24.31
C TYR A 1012 -3.73 -42.99 23.45
N GLU A 1013 -4.82 -43.74 23.61
CA GLU A 1013 -6.07 -43.46 22.87
C GLU A 1013 -6.74 -42.16 23.37
N THR A 1014 -6.77 -41.94 24.69
CA THR A 1014 -7.29 -40.67 25.24
C THR A 1014 -6.37 -39.51 24.86
N ALA A 1015 -5.05 -39.70 24.89
CA ALA A 1015 -4.08 -38.71 24.41
C ALA A 1015 -4.34 -38.29 22.96
N LEU A 1016 -4.48 -39.27 22.05
CA LEU A 1016 -4.74 -39.03 20.63
C LEU A 1016 -6.06 -38.27 20.41
N HIS A 1017 -7.10 -38.61 21.16
CA HIS A 1017 -8.39 -37.92 21.11
C HIS A 1017 -8.30 -36.44 21.49
N TYR A 1018 -7.53 -36.10 22.54
CA TYR A 1018 -7.32 -34.71 22.95
C TYR A 1018 -6.41 -33.93 21.99
N LEU A 1019 -5.36 -34.57 21.45
CA LEU A 1019 -4.47 -33.94 20.47
C LEU A 1019 -5.18 -33.66 19.14
N LYS A 1020 -5.99 -34.60 18.61
CA LYS A 1020 -6.82 -34.34 17.41
C LYS A 1020 -7.75 -33.14 17.60
N LYS A 1021 -8.39 -33.02 18.78
CA LYS A 1021 -9.20 -31.86 19.13
C LYS A 1021 -8.40 -30.56 19.28
N ALA A 1022 -7.10 -30.64 19.60
CA ALA A 1022 -6.23 -29.48 19.61
C ALA A 1022 -5.96 -29.01 18.17
N VAL A 1023 -5.66 -29.92 17.23
CA VAL A 1023 -5.53 -29.62 15.79
C VAL A 1023 -6.81 -28.98 15.23
N ASP A 1024 -7.98 -29.59 15.45
CA ASP A 1024 -9.30 -29.10 15.00
C ASP A 1024 -9.62 -27.64 15.40
N TYR A 1025 -9.00 -27.19 16.50
CA TYR A 1025 -9.09 -25.83 17.01
C TYR A 1025 -7.96 -24.97 16.46
N GLN A 1026 -6.72 -25.45 16.48
CA GLN A 1026 -5.52 -24.77 16.01
C GLN A 1026 -5.64 -24.31 14.55
N GLU A 1027 -6.10 -25.19 13.65
CA GLU A 1027 -6.33 -24.87 12.23
C GLU A 1027 -7.28 -23.70 11.99
N LYS A 1028 -8.19 -23.41 12.95
CA LYS A 1028 -9.22 -22.36 12.83
C LYS A 1028 -8.84 -21.04 13.51
N VAL A 1029 -7.83 -21.04 14.38
CA VAL A 1029 -7.57 -19.90 15.29
C VAL A 1029 -6.13 -19.38 15.25
N LEU A 1030 -5.19 -20.13 14.67
CA LEU A 1030 -3.78 -19.75 14.63
C LEU A 1030 -3.47 -18.84 13.44
N ASP A 1031 -2.69 -17.80 13.71
CA ASP A 1031 -2.12 -16.94 12.67
C ASP A 1031 -0.80 -17.52 12.08
N THR A 1032 -0.24 -18.57 12.69
CA THR A 1032 1.06 -19.19 12.34
C THR A 1032 1.05 -20.68 12.70
N GLN A 1033 1.61 -21.56 11.86
CA GLN A 1033 1.53 -23.02 12.06
C GLN A 1033 2.48 -23.61 13.14
N ASP A 1034 3.19 -22.79 13.89
CA ASP A 1034 4.16 -23.18 14.95
C ASP A 1034 3.60 -24.23 15.93
N GLU A 1035 2.38 -24.02 16.43
CA GLU A 1035 1.76 -24.95 17.39
C GLU A 1035 1.28 -26.26 16.76
N LEU A 1036 0.94 -26.26 15.48
CA LEU A 1036 0.54 -27.47 14.76
C LEU A 1036 1.72 -28.43 14.67
N ILE A 1037 2.95 -27.92 14.46
CA ILE A 1037 4.19 -28.72 14.44
C ILE A 1037 4.29 -29.57 15.72
N HIS A 1038 4.16 -28.95 16.89
CA HIS A 1038 4.24 -29.64 18.18
C HIS A 1038 3.08 -30.61 18.41
N THR A 1039 1.85 -30.26 18.00
CA THR A 1039 0.69 -31.16 18.15
C THR A 1039 0.82 -32.40 17.24
N HIS A 1040 1.21 -32.24 15.98
CA HIS A 1040 1.47 -33.34 15.06
C HIS A 1040 2.64 -34.23 15.52
N GLN A 1041 3.72 -33.64 16.03
CA GLN A 1041 4.83 -34.40 16.66
C GLN A 1041 4.35 -35.23 17.85
N ALA A 1042 3.55 -34.65 18.75
CA ALA A 1042 2.97 -35.37 19.88
C ALA A 1042 2.02 -36.50 19.42
N MET A 1043 1.20 -36.27 18.40
CA MET A 1043 0.35 -37.29 17.79
C MET A 1043 1.15 -38.43 17.19
N SER A 1044 2.24 -38.14 16.48
CA SER A 1044 3.14 -39.16 15.91
C SER A 1044 3.72 -40.08 17.00
N ILE A 1045 4.21 -39.50 18.11
CA ILE A 1045 4.74 -40.26 19.26
C ILE A 1045 3.66 -41.19 19.85
N VAL A 1046 2.44 -40.67 20.03
CA VAL A 1046 1.28 -41.44 20.54
C VAL A 1046 0.87 -42.55 19.57
N LEU A 1047 0.85 -42.29 18.26
CA LEU A 1047 0.51 -43.27 17.21
C LEU A 1047 1.55 -44.38 17.12
N CYS A 1048 2.85 -44.06 17.23
CA CYS A 1048 3.92 -45.05 17.35
C CYS A 1048 3.74 -45.96 18.58
N ALA A 1049 3.36 -45.40 19.73
CA ALA A 1049 3.08 -46.18 20.94
C ALA A 1049 1.86 -47.11 20.80
N LEU A 1050 0.88 -46.73 19.96
CA LEU A 1050 -0.26 -47.56 19.56
C LEU A 1050 0.06 -48.57 18.42
N GLY A 1051 1.29 -48.58 17.89
CA GLY A 1051 1.69 -49.41 16.74
C GLY A 1051 1.14 -48.95 15.39
N ARG A 1052 0.57 -47.74 15.32
CA ARG A 1052 -0.09 -47.16 14.13
C ARG A 1052 0.91 -46.38 13.26
N ASN A 1053 2.02 -47.04 12.92
CA ASN A 1053 3.21 -46.39 12.36
C ASN A 1053 2.97 -45.59 11.06
N LYS A 1054 2.03 -46.02 10.21
CA LYS A 1054 1.68 -45.28 8.97
C LYS A 1054 1.07 -43.92 9.27
N GLU A 1055 0.08 -43.87 10.17
CA GLU A 1055 -0.51 -42.61 10.62
C GLU A 1055 0.54 -41.74 11.32
N ALA A 1056 1.46 -42.35 12.07
CA ALA A 1056 2.55 -41.62 12.73
C ALA A 1056 3.51 -40.94 11.73
N GLU A 1057 3.76 -41.56 10.58
CA GLU A 1057 4.54 -41.00 9.46
C GLU A 1057 3.77 -39.87 8.75
N GLU A 1058 2.46 -40.02 8.55
CA GLU A 1058 1.60 -38.95 8.04
C GLU A 1058 1.62 -37.69 8.93
N GLU A 1059 1.56 -37.83 10.26
CA GLU A 1059 1.66 -36.67 11.17
C GLU A 1059 3.07 -36.05 11.14
N VAL A 1060 4.15 -36.83 10.96
CA VAL A 1060 5.51 -36.27 10.78
C VAL A 1060 5.59 -35.43 9.50
N ASN A 1061 4.99 -35.90 8.41
CA ASN A 1061 4.94 -35.15 7.15
C ASN A 1061 4.16 -33.84 7.32
N ARG A 1062 3.00 -33.85 7.99
CA ARG A 1062 2.24 -32.61 8.30
C ARG A 1062 3.03 -31.65 9.18
N ALA A 1063 3.79 -32.14 10.15
CA ALA A 1063 4.68 -31.31 10.96
C ALA A 1063 5.79 -30.66 10.10
N GLY A 1064 6.32 -31.39 9.12
CA GLY A 1064 7.28 -30.87 8.13
C GLY A 1064 6.70 -29.80 7.20
N GLU A 1065 5.48 -30.02 6.68
CA GLU A 1065 4.75 -29.02 5.88
C GLU A 1065 4.47 -27.73 6.67
N CYS A 1066 4.09 -27.87 7.94
CA CYS A 1066 3.88 -26.73 8.85
C CYS A 1066 5.18 -25.95 9.08
N ALA A 1067 6.33 -26.64 9.20
CA ALA A 1067 7.64 -26.01 9.34
C ALA A 1067 8.06 -25.28 8.06
N SER A 1068 7.91 -25.87 6.87
CA SER A 1068 8.30 -25.23 5.61
C SER A 1068 7.52 -23.93 5.33
N LYS A 1069 6.25 -23.86 5.75
CA LYS A 1069 5.42 -22.65 5.66
C LYS A 1069 5.83 -21.57 6.67
N LEU A 1070 6.51 -21.95 7.75
CA LEU A 1070 6.97 -21.04 8.79
C LEU A 1070 8.29 -20.35 8.41
N ASP A 1071 9.15 -21.03 7.64
CA ASP A 1071 10.37 -20.44 7.07
C ASP A 1071 10.08 -19.36 6.01
N SER A 1072 8.92 -19.43 5.34
CA SER A 1072 8.42 -18.37 4.44
C SER A 1072 7.71 -17.20 5.15
N TRP A 1073 7.66 -17.16 6.49
CA TRP A 1073 6.87 -16.16 7.23
C TRP A 1073 7.69 -14.96 7.74
N GLU A 1074 7.45 -13.80 7.13
CA GLU A 1074 7.95 -12.50 7.58
C GLU A 1074 7.07 -11.88 8.68
N ALA A 1075 7.69 -11.16 9.62
CA ALA A 1075 6.96 -10.52 10.71
C ALA A 1075 6.31 -9.19 10.24
N PRO A 1076 5.09 -8.84 10.69
CA PRO A 1076 4.40 -7.60 10.30
C PRO A 1076 5.19 -6.31 10.56
N LEU A 1077 6.04 -6.30 11.59
CA LEU A 1077 6.93 -5.18 11.92
C LEU A 1077 8.06 -4.99 10.91
N ASP A 1078 8.52 -6.08 10.29
CA ASP A 1078 9.53 -6.02 9.23
C ASP A 1078 8.86 -5.70 7.89
N LYS A 1079 7.63 -6.19 7.63
CA LYS A 1079 6.81 -5.77 6.48
C LYS A 1079 6.49 -4.27 6.45
N LEU A 1080 6.21 -3.65 7.59
CA LEU A 1080 6.05 -2.19 7.66
C LEU A 1080 7.36 -1.46 7.36
N ARG A 1081 8.51 -1.99 7.81
CA ARG A 1081 9.85 -1.44 7.53
C ARG A 1081 10.33 -1.69 6.09
N THR A 1082 9.79 -2.68 5.38
CA THR A 1082 10.05 -2.87 3.95
C THR A 1082 9.09 -2.07 3.10
N GLN A 1083 7.81 -1.96 3.47
CA GLN A 1083 6.89 -1.04 2.81
C GLN A 1083 7.36 0.42 2.93
N GLU A 1084 7.94 0.85 4.07
CA GLU A 1084 8.63 2.14 4.18
C GLU A 1084 9.74 2.30 3.10
N ARG A 1085 10.52 1.25 2.77
CA ARG A 1085 11.56 1.27 1.71
C ARG A 1085 11.04 1.13 0.28
N ASP A 1086 9.84 0.59 0.11
CA ASP A 1086 9.19 0.43 -1.21
C ASP A 1086 8.26 1.64 -1.52
N SER A 1087 8.13 2.57 -0.59
CA SER A 1087 7.34 3.82 -0.70
C SER A 1087 8.16 5.12 -0.65
N GLU A 1088 9.43 5.05 -0.22
CA GLU A 1088 10.46 6.09 -0.42
C GLU A 1088 11.12 5.96 -1.80
#